data_AF-A0A9E5NMP8-F1
#
_entry.id   AF-A0A9E5NMP8-F1
#
_cell.length_a   1.000
_cell.length_b   1.000
_cell.length_c   1.000
_cell.angle_alpha   90.00
_cell.angle_beta   90.00
_cell.angle_gamma   90.00
#
_symmetry.space_group_name_H-M   'P 1'
#
loop_
_entity.id
_entity.type
_entity.pdbx_description
1 polymer ?
#
loop_
_entity_poly.entity_id
_entity_poly.type
_entity_poly.pdbx_seq_one_letter_code
_entity_poly.pdbx_strand_id
1 'polypeptide(L)'
;MQTKLAVFCERLIEAGWLAAVVVVPLFFNVYSSRVFEPDKLSILRSIALVMAVAWLVKALEEWLGRSSSPPAKEGSGLLNFVRLPLVIPTLIMVGVYILTTLTSVVPRVSFWGSYQRLQGTYTFLCYVVVFMLMLNTLRSRQQLERLLTIIIIASFPISLYGIIQHFQLDPLPWGGDVTARVASNMGNAIFVAAYLIMVVPVTIARFIINLRSFDTPRARPEERMAGPSQLSNAVTYVVILALQALCLAYIFAYQLFFVSDVKHVAGGVTYYLLLASSLVASLLMVLFFLFIARRKHRPPAAWTAAHVMLFAGQSLALSYFLLLIFRLNYVVLTGGAFAEFVALGGLMLLFVVSFWFTFREEAIASHLLGVLYGFILTIQVICIFFTKSRGPWLGLLVGLFVFVFILGVRRRLTWLWVGAAGAALAGILLLAVLNVPTSPLAPLRNIPYVGRLGRVFDTESGTGKVRVLIWEGVLDLIGRHEPIGLPPDDLDSLNIIRPLVGYGPESMYVAYNRYYPPDLAHYEARNASPDRSHNETFDALAMTGWIGFIAYMFLFGSLFYYGLKWLGFARDRLQRTIYVVLWILGGVSFALGTRLLEGTWRFAGVALAVGIAFGFLAYLVIHALFLSREEGEGLRISSRDQILLIALFSAIVAHFIEIHFGIAVAATRTYFWVYAALLVVVGLSLWHLPVPEPDAEAPTRPSTGSARSRRTRRRRKTRRGQPRSIAGNTLWRKVVDLVPLSILMGLIVATLGFDLIIAGTDPAATGFSIPWLLALTWLSGGAIIMFERGREASERAQGGVLIALVTYVIITLAIFIPFMLVHYSIVSHQPEVRNIDDVVTYSQLLSNTILLYYATVFVCIFLVALALITERRLPRAFGHWPSMAILIVLMASAAVLILSTNVNIVRADIHYKQGLNWDGAEQWDASIALYEESMRLAPEQDWYHLFAARAILEKARTLRGQEGGVAFEPDTMEDFLRLAPQEVAALSTDGLFNSGLVVLNRAKDLNLLNTDHSANLGRMYRMWAEASADPEDLQQRWEQAVSYYEDATTLSPHNAVLFNEWGLVYFIVGKYEEAIEKYQQSLALDAQFAQTYILLADAYTMLGDTEEAAEAYQQVLKITPRDVKPHIQLCTFLAQQGKLEEAVEHCQRAIELAPNNYQAHRNLAIIYRDLVRIEEALQEALIARELASQEEKPAWDSFIDGLEELTR
;
A
#
# COMPACT_ATOMS: atom_id res chain seq x y z
N MET A 1 -39.32 15.92 10.14
CA MET A 1 -39.53 14.45 10.29
C MET A 1 -38.53 13.73 9.39
N GLN A 2 -37.90 12.62 9.82
CA GLN A 2 -37.00 11.86 8.92
C GLN A 2 -37.79 11.17 7.81
N THR A 3 -37.28 11.17 6.57
CA THR A 3 -37.90 10.53 5.40
C THR A 3 -37.19 9.21 5.06
N LYS A 4 -37.83 8.32 4.27
CA LYS A 4 -37.18 7.06 3.82
C LYS A 4 -35.90 7.33 3.03
N LEU A 5 -35.89 8.38 2.21
CA LEU A 5 -34.72 8.82 1.45
C LEU A 5 -33.55 9.21 2.35
N ALA A 6 -33.79 9.99 3.40
CA ALA A 6 -32.75 10.38 4.36
C ALA A 6 -32.15 9.16 5.09
N VAL A 7 -32.99 8.17 5.44
CA VAL A 7 -32.53 6.91 6.05
C VAL A 7 -31.68 6.10 5.06
N PHE A 8 -32.11 5.98 3.79
CA PHE A 8 -31.32 5.31 2.75
C PHE A 8 -29.93 5.97 2.60
N CYS A 9 -29.87 7.29 2.53
CA CYS A 9 -28.60 8.03 2.41
C CYS A 9 -27.67 7.80 3.61
N GLU A 10 -28.21 7.75 4.84
CA GLU A 10 -27.43 7.41 6.03
C GLU A 10 -26.84 5.99 5.96
N ARG A 11 -27.61 5.03 5.44
CA ARG A 11 -27.13 3.65 5.25
C ARG A 11 -26.16 3.49 4.09
N LEU A 12 -26.27 4.33 3.07
CA LEU A 12 -25.31 4.39 1.98
C LEU A 12 -23.95 4.91 2.46
N ILE A 13 -23.94 5.90 3.37
CA ILE A 13 -22.72 6.36 4.03
C ILE A 13 -22.10 5.24 4.87
N GLU A 14 -22.92 4.52 5.65
CA GLU A 14 -22.47 3.36 6.42
C GLU A 14 -21.83 2.27 5.55
N ALA A 15 -22.50 1.91 4.45
CA ALA A 15 -21.97 0.96 3.49
C ALA A 15 -20.66 1.43 2.85
N GLY A 16 -20.53 2.72 2.55
CA GLY A 16 -19.35 3.31 1.93
C GLY A 16 -18.10 3.19 2.80
N TRP A 17 -18.14 3.62 4.06
CA TRP A 17 -16.95 3.50 4.92
C TRP A 17 -16.63 2.05 5.32
N LEU A 18 -17.63 1.15 5.36
CA LEU A 18 -17.40 -0.30 5.50
C LEU A 18 -16.66 -0.88 4.28
N ALA A 19 -17.04 -0.49 3.07
CA ALA A 19 -16.36 -0.91 1.85
C ALA A 19 -14.95 -0.30 1.75
N ALA A 20 -14.75 0.95 2.16
CA ALA A 20 -13.45 1.62 2.11
C ALA A 20 -12.37 0.90 2.94
N VAL A 21 -12.70 0.46 4.17
CA VAL A 21 -11.73 -0.28 5.02
C VAL A 21 -11.43 -1.70 4.52
N VAL A 22 -12.22 -2.21 3.58
CA VAL A 22 -12.03 -3.51 2.92
C VAL A 22 -11.22 -3.36 1.65
N VAL A 23 -11.71 -2.56 0.71
CA VAL A 23 -11.17 -2.52 -0.66
C VAL A 23 -9.81 -1.83 -0.69
N VAL A 24 -9.61 -0.73 0.05
CA VAL A 24 -8.34 0.00 0.03
C VAL A 24 -7.13 -0.86 0.43
N PRO A 25 -7.14 -1.64 1.53
CA PRO A 25 -5.98 -2.48 1.86
C PRO A 25 -5.88 -3.76 1.03
N LEU A 26 -6.97 -4.25 0.44
CA LEU A 26 -7.02 -5.57 -0.20
C LEU A 26 -6.74 -5.53 -1.70
N PHE A 27 -7.34 -4.58 -2.41
CA PHE A 27 -7.38 -4.54 -3.86
C PHE A 27 -6.03 -4.22 -4.49
N PHE A 28 -5.67 -4.96 -5.54
CA PHE A 28 -4.58 -4.58 -6.45
C PHE A 28 -4.84 -5.10 -7.86
N ASN A 29 -4.45 -4.33 -8.88
CA ASN A 29 -4.74 -4.65 -10.27
C ASN A 29 -3.47 -5.05 -11.04
N VAL A 30 -3.30 -6.33 -11.35
CA VAL A 30 -2.11 -6.82 -12.09
C VAL A 30 -1.97 -6.19 -13.49
N TYR A 31 -3.05 -5.67 -14.08
CA TYR A 31 -3.01 -5.10 -15.42
C TYR A 31 -2.53 -3.64 -15.48
N SER A 32 -2.45 -2.93 -14.35
CA SER A 32 -1.88 -1.57 -14.30
C SER A 32 -0.38 -1.60 -14.02
N SER A 33 0.34 -0.53 -14.36
CA SER A 33 1.76 -0.35 -14.01
C SER A 33 1.89 0.07 -12.55
N ARG A 34 0.98 0.93 -12.07
CA ARG A 34 0.95 1.47 -10.70
C ARG A 34 0.01 0.70 -9.77
N VAL A 35 0.15 -0.62 -9.79
CA VAL A 35 -0.72 -1.62 -9.15
C VAL A 35 -1.08 -1.35 -7.68
N PHE A 36 -0.17 -0.75 -6.89
CA PHE A 36 -0.23 -0.85 -5.43
C PHE A 36 -0.71 0.38 -4.66
N GLU A 37 -0.74 1.58 -5.25
CA GLU A 37 -1.10 2.81 -4.54
C GLU A 37 -2.19 3.62 -5.28
N PRO A 38 -1.98 4.13 -6.51
CA PRO A 38 -2.98 4.94 -7.21
C PRO A 38 -4.34 4.27 -7.40
N ASP A 39 -4.36 2.98 -7.75
CA ASP A 39 -5.60 2.25 -8.04
C ASP A 39 -6.51 2.16 -6.81
N LYS A 40 -5.92 1.99 -5.62
CA LYS A 40 -6.62 1.99 -4.32
C LYS A 40 -7.19 3.37 -3.99
N LEU A 41 -6.44 4.43 -4.28
CA LEU A 41 -6.85 5.80 -4.04
C LEU A 41 -7.97 6.24 -4.97
N SER A 42 -7.92 5.81 -6.23
CA SER A 42 -8.98 6.02 -7.21
C SER A 42 -10.32 5.43 -6.72
N ILE A 43 -10.30 4.22 -6.15
CA ILE A 43 -11.49 3.63 -5.55
C ILE A 43 -11.93 4.40 -4.31
N LEU A 44 -11.01 4.74 -3.41
CA LEU A 44 -11.32 5.51 -2.21
C LEU A 44 -12.00 6.85 -2.54
N ARG A 45 -11.46 7.60 -3.51
CA ARG A 45 -12.04 8.86 -4.02
C ARG A 45 -13.46 8.65 -4.49
N SER A 46 -13.68 7.57 -5.23
CA SER A 46 -14.99 7.22 -5.77
C SER A 46 -16.01 6.88 -4.67
N ILE A 47 -15.61 6.09 -3.67
CA ILE A 47 -16.45 5.77 -2.51
C ILE A 47 -16.75 7.05 -1.70
N ALA A 48 -15.74 7.89 -1.45
CA ALA A 48 -15.90 9.16 -0.74
C ALA A 48 -16.88 10.12 -1.44
N LEU A 49 -16.83 10.19 -2.78
CA LEU A 49 -17.75 11.02 -3.57
C LEU A 49 -19.20 10.54 -3.45
N VAL A 50 -19.46 9.24 -3.55
CA VAL A 50 -20.81 8.67 -3.37
C VAL A 50 -21.33 8.96 -1.96
N MET A 51 -20.48 8.82 -0.94
CA MET A 51 -20.86 9.18 0.43
C MET A 51 -21.14 10.68 0.60
N ALA A 52 -20.37 11.55 -0.05
CA ALA A 52 -20.57 13.00 -0.03
C ALA A 52 -21.92 13.39 -0.68
N VAL A 53 -22.25 12.80 -1.83
CA VAL A 53 -23.56 13.00 -2.48
C VAL A 53 -24.70 12.54 -1.58
N ALA A 54 -24.59 11.35 -0.99
CA ALA A 54 -25.59 10.84 -0.05
C ALA A 54 -25.78 11.80 1.14
N TRP A 55 -24.69 12.36 1.66
CA TRP A 55 -24.76 13.33 2.75
C TRP A 55 -25.43 14.65 2.33
N LEU A 56 -25.12 15.19 1.14
CA LEU A 56 -25.75 16.41 0.60
C LEU A 56 -27.27 16.24 0.47
N VAL A 57 -27.72 15.12 -0.08
CA VAL A 57 -29.15 14.82 -0.23
C VAL A 57 -29.84 14.66 1.12
N LYS A 58 -29.19 13.99 2.08
CA LYS A 58 -29.68 13.89 3.46
C LYS A 58 -29.84 15.28 4.09
N ALA A 59 -28.83 16.15 3.96
CA ALA A 59 -28.87 17.50 4.51
C ALA A 59 -30.00 18.35 3.90
N LEU A 60 -30.24 18.20 2.59
CA LEU A 60 -31.33 18.87 1.90
C LEU A 60 -32.72 18.40 2.39
N GLU A 61 -32.91 17.08 2.56
CA GLU A 61 -34.14 16.51 3.13
C GLU A 61 -34.42 17.03 4.54
N GLU A 62 -33.38 17.15 5.37
CA GLU A 62 -33.50 17.71 6.72
C GLU A 62 -33.84 19.20 6.69
N TRP A 63 -33.36 19.95 5.69
CA TRP A 63 -33.67 21.37 5.51
C TRP A 63 -35.12 21.60 5.04
N LEU A 64 -35.56 20.88 4.00
CA LEU A 64 -36.94 20.96 3.48
C LEU A 64 -37.98 20.50 4.49
N GLY A 65 -37.63 19.56 5.37
CA GLY A 65 -38.52 19.04 6.42
C GLY A 65 -38.73 19.95 7.63
N ARG A 66 -38.17 21.18 7.66
CA ARG A 66 -38.35 22.15 8.74
C ARG A 66 -39.65 22.97 8.56
N SER A 67 -40.80 22.42 8.96
CA SER A 67 -42.06 23.18 9.04
C SER A 67 -42.25 23.84 10.43
N SER A 68 -42.32 25.18 10.45
CA SER A 68 -43.06 26.03 11.42
C SER A 68 -43.16 25.59 12.89
N SER A 69 -42.06 25.14 13.49
CA SER A 69 -41.91 25.10 14.96
C SER A 69 -40.87 26.15 15.34
N PRO A 70 -41.07 26.92 16.44
CA PRO A 70 -40.09 27.93 16.84
C PRO A 70 -38.74 27.24 17.01
N PRO A 71 -37.63 27.91 16.62
CA PRO A 71 -36.31 27.33 16.76
C PRO A 71 -36.13 26.93 18.23
N ALA A 72 -35.93 25.65 18.49
CA ALA A 72 -35.56 25.19 19.82
C ALA A 72 -34.37 26.06 20.26
N LYS A 73 -34.54 26.80 21.36
CA LYS A 73 -33.49 27.61 21.97
C LYS A 73 -32.42 26.66 22.52
N GLU A 74 -31.52 26.23 21.65
CA GLU A 74 -30.19 25.73 21.95
C GLU A 74 -29.37 25.83 20.66
N GLY A 75 -28.29 26.63 20.68
CA GLY A 75 -27.56 27.05 19.50
C GLY A 75 -27.11 25.90 18.58
N SER A 76 -27.79 25.79 17.43
CA SER A 76 -27.31 25.34 16.10
C SER A 76 -26.36 24.12 16.04
N GLY A 77 -26.87 22.99 15.53
CA GLY A 77 -26.12 21.74 15.35
C GLY A 77 -24.78 21.83 14.61
N LEU A 78 -24.55 22.82 13.74
CA LEU A 78 -23.27 23.04 13.07
C LEU A 78 -22.17 23.51 14.04
N LEU A 79 -22.49 24.47 14.91
CA LEU A 79 -21.55 24.97 15.92
C LEU A 79 -21.17 23.88 16.93
N ASN A 80 -22.11 23.00 17.27
CA ASN A 80 -21.83 21.84 18.12
C ASN A 80 -20.98 20.77 17.39
N PHE A 81 -21.18 20.58 16.09
CA PHE A 81 -20.34 19.68 15.28
C PHE A 81 -18.90 20.19 15.15
N VAL A 82 -18.70 21.48 14.88
CA VAL A 82 -17.35 22.09 14.79
C VAL A 82 -16.61 22.02 16.14
N ARG A 83 -17.35 22.04 17.26
CA ARG A 83 -16.78 21.87 18.61
C ARG A 83 -16.41 20.42 18.95
N LEU A 84 -16.74 19.44 18.11
CA LEU A 84 -16.30 18.07 18.33
C LEU A 84 -14.76 18.00 18.33
N PRO A 85 -14.17 17.20 19.23
CA PRO A 85 -12.74 16.93 19.22
C PRO A 85 -12.24 16.55 17.84
N LEU A 86 -11.05 17.06 17.48
CA LEU A 86 -10.36 16.86 16.20
C LEU A 86 -10.97 17.52 14.96
N VAL A 87 -12.18 18.08 15.01
CA VAL A 87 -12.76 18.78 13.84
C VAL A 87 -11.98 20.06 13.52
N ILE A 88 -11.71 20.92 14.51
CA ILE A 88 -10.91 22.14 14.31
C ILE A 88 -9.49 21.85 13.80
N PRO A 89 -8.68 20.97 14.46
CA PRO A 89 -7.37 20.59 13.92
C PRO A 89 -7.43 20.09 12.47
N THR A 90 -8.46 19.31 12.13
CA THR A 90 -8.66 18.80 10.76
C THR A 90 -8.99 19.92 9.77
N LEU A 91 -9.86 20.86 10.15
CA LEU A 91 -10.21 22.01 9.29
C LEU A 91 -9.01 22.94 9.06
N ILE A 92 -8.13 23.10 10.07
CA ILE A 92 -6.87 23.83 9.89
C ILE A 92 -6.01 23.12 8.84
N MET A 93 -5.87 21.79 8.92
CA MET A 93 -5.14 21.02 7.90
C MET A 93 -5.76 21.14 6.50
N VAL A 94 -7.09 21.14 6.39
CA VAL A 94 -7.78 21.41 5.12
C VAL A 94 -7.43 22.79 4.57
N GLY A 95 -7.46 23.83 5.42
CA GLY A 95 -7.07 25.18 5.03
C GLY A 95 -5.62 25.26 4.55
N VAL A 96 -4.70 24.56 5.24
CA VAL A 96 -3.30 24.45 4.83
C VAL A 96 -3.17 23.77 3.47
N TYR A 97 -3.75 22.58 3.28
CA TYR A 97 -3.64 21.87 2.00
C TYR A 97 -4.20 22.68 0.82
N ILE A 98 -5.30 23.41 1.02
CA ILE A 98 -5.84 24.31 0.00
C ILE A 98 -4.85 25.45 -0.28
N LEU A 99 -4.36 26.13 0.77
CA LEU A 99 -3.39 27.22 0.64
C LEU A 99 -2.15 26.76 -0.13
N THR A 100 -1.55 25.65 0.29
CA THR A 100 -0.28 25.17 -0.28
C THR A 100 -0.44 24.56 -1.67
N THR A 101 -1.65 24.13 -2.04
CA THR A 101 -1.98 23.78 -3.43
C THR A 101 -2.07 25.03 -4.31
N LEU A 102 -2.74 26.08 -3.82
CA LEU A 102 -2.89 27.34 -4.55
C LEU A 102 -1.55 28.06 -4.74
N THR A 103 -0.64 27.94 -3.77
CA THR A 103 0.70 28.53 -3.85
C THR A 103 1.76 27.56 -4.37
N SER A 104 1.40 26.34 -4.79
CA SER A 104 2.35 25.31 -5.25
C SER A 104 3.13 25.75 -6.48
N VAL A 105 4.35 25.21 -6.65
CA VAL A 105 5.11 25.36 -7.91
C VAL A 105 4.52 24.51 -9.05
N VAL A 106 3.70 23.50 -8.73
CA VAL A 106 2.95 22.67 -9.68
C VAL A 106 1.51 22.47 -9.20
N PRO A 107 0.64 23.51 -9.24
CA PRO A 107 -0.69 23.49 -8.62
C PRO A 107 -1.59 22.32 -9.06
N ARG A 108 -1.50 21.95 -10.35
CA ARG A 108 -2.26 20.84 -10.91
C ARG A 108 -1.88 19.50 -10.27
N VAL A 109 -0.58 19.22 -10.23
CA VAL A 109 -0.03 18.01 -9.60
C VAL A 109 -0.33 18.03 -8.09
N SER A 110 -0.23 19.18 -7.44
CA SER A 110 -0.59 19.30 -6.02
C SER A 110 -2.06 19.03 -5.72
N PHE A 111 -2.97 19.38 -6.63
CA PHE A 111 -4.38 19.08 -6.46
C PHE A 111 -4.71 17.61 -6.75
N TRP A 112 -4.32 17.11 -7.93
CA TRP A 112 -4.69 15.78 -8.43
C TRP A 112 -3.77 14.65 -7.94
N GLY A 113 -2.55 14.98 -7.53
CA GLY A 113 -1.45 14.05 -7.30
C GLY A 113 -0.64 13.79 -8.57
N SER A 114 0.63 13.46 -8.35
CA SER A 114 1.58 12.92 -9.32
C SER A 114 1.11 11.60 -9.92
N TYR A 115 1.65 11.28 -11.09
CA TYR A 115 1.46 9.98 -11.74
C TYR A 115 1.76 8.83 -10.75
N GLN A 116 2.89 8.83 -10.05
CA GLN A 116 3.28 7.67 -9.23
C GLN A 116 2.38 7.41 -8.02
N ARG A 117 1.78 8.45 -7.42
CA ARG A 117 1.16 8.35 -6.09
C ARG A 117 -0.30 8.73 -6.02
N LEU A 118 -0.78 9.69 -6.82
CA LEU A 118 -2.16 10.16 -6.76
C LEU A 118 -2.61 10.67 -5.36
N GLN A 119 -1.71 11.12 -4.46
CA GLN A 119 -2.02 11.58 -3.09
C GLN A 119 -2.07 13.12 -2.95
N GLY A 120 -2.46 13.84 -4.01
CA GLY A 120 -2.71 15.29 -3.94
C GLY A 120 -3.87 15.70 -3.02
N THR A 121 -4.16 16.99 -2.97
CA THR A 121 -5.19 17.58 -2.11
C THR A 121 -6.58 16.97 -2.29
N TYR A 122 -6.95 16.56 -3.51
CA TYR A 122 -8.22 15.87 -3.73
C TYR A 122 -8.31 14.56 -2.92
N THR A 123 -7.26 13.75 -2.91
CA THR A 123 -7.20 12.53 -2.07
C THR A 123 -7.25 12.87 -0.59
N PHE A 124 -6.51 13.89 -0.17
CA PHE A 124 -6.53 14.35 1.22
C PHE A 124 -7.95 14.71 1.67
N LEU A 125 -8.69 15.47 0.86
CA LEU A 125 -10.09 15.82 1.13
C LEU A 125 -10.99 14.58 1.20
N CYS A 126 -10.78 13.57 0.36
CA CYS A 126 -11.54 12.31 0.43
C CYS A 126 -11.33 11.59 1.78
N TYR A 127 -10.09 11.57 2.32
CA TYR A 127 -9.87 11.05 3.67
C TYR A 127 -10.62 11.84 4.74
N VAL A 128 -10.60 13.17 4.65
CA VAL A 128 -11.32 14.04 5.58
C VAL A 128 -12.84 13.83 5.46
N VAL A 129 -13.37 13.60 4.26
CA VAL A 129 -14.79 13.26 4.05
C VAL A 129 -15.14 11.97 4.79
N VAL A 130 -14.33 10.91 4.67
CA VAL A 130 -14.54 9.65 5.43
C VAL A 130 -14.59 9.95 6.93
N PHE A 131 -13.61 10.69 7.46
CA PHE A 131 -13.55 11.07 8.87
C PHE A 131 -14.79 11.85 9.32
N MET A 132 -15.16 12.93 8.60
CA MET A 132 -16.28 13.80 8.96
C MET A 132 -17.63 13.07 8.88
N LEU A 133 -17.82 12.22 7.86
CA LEU A 133 -19.05 11.46 7.70
C LEU A 133 -19.16 10.35 8.75
N MET A 134 -18.07 9.71 9.14
CA MET A 134 -18.06 8.80 10.28
C MET A 134 -18.40 9.52 11.58
N LEU A 135 -17.80 10.69 11.84
CA LEU A 135 -18.16 11.53 12.98
C LEU A 135 -19.63 11.96 12.95
N ASN A 136 -20.25 12.09 11.78
CA ASN A 136 -21.66 12.47 11.62
C ASN A 136 -22.63 11.28 11.76
N THR A 137 -22.26 10.08 11.32
CA THR A 137 -23.20 8.96 11.12
C THR A 137 -22.98 7.75 12.04
N LEU A 138 -21.78 7.56 12.59
CA LEU A 138 -21.51 6.46 13.50
C LEU A 138 -22.13 6.78 14.87
N ARG A 139 -23.28 6.17 15.15
CA ARG A 139 -24.13 6.49 16.31
C ARG A 139 -24.56 5.27 17.11
N SER A 140 -24.33 4.07 16.59
CA SER A 140 -24.76 2.82 17.23
C SER A 140 -23.59 1.88 17.50
N ARG A 141 -23.75 1.06 18.54
CA ARG A 141 -22.79 -0.01 18.83
C ARG A 141 -22.74 -1.06 17.72
N GLN A 142 -23.87 -1.33 17.06
CA GLN A 142 -23.93 -2.31 15.97
C GLN A 142 -23.06 -1.90 14.77
N GLN A 143 -23.05 -0.60 14.42
CA GLN A 143 -22.13 -0.02 13.43
C GLN A 143 -20.66 -0.22 13.83
N LEU A 144 -20.33 0.13 15.07
CA LEU A 144 -18.96 -0.02 15.60
C LEU A 144 -18.49 -1.48 15.53
N GLU A 145 -19.33 -2.41 16.00
CA GLU A 145 -19.02 -3.83 15.99
C GLU A 145 -18.80 -4.33 14.56
N ARG A 146 -19.71 -4.03 13.60
CA ARG A 146 -19.52 -4.36 12.18
C ARG A 146 -18.18 -3.87 11.62
N LEU A 147 -17.82 -2.64 11.93
CA LEU A 147 -16.59 -2.01 11.46
C LEU A 147 -15.34 -2.75 11.97
N LEU A 148 -15.30 -3.02 13.28
CA LEU A 148 -14.15 -3.72 13.89
C LEU A 148 -14.02 -5.15 13.35
N THR A 149 -15.14 -5.83 13.14
CA THR A 149 -15.18 -7.18 12.57
C THR A 149 -14.62 -7.19 11.16
N ILE A 150 -15.09 -6.29 10.29
CA ILE A 150 -14.66 -6.29 8.90
C ILE A 150 -13.20 -5.87 8.72
N ILE A 151 -12.70 -4.96 9.57
CA ILE A 151 -11.27 -4.60 9.62
C ILE A 151 -10.40 -5.84 9.86
N ILE A 152 -10.77 -6.68 10.84
CA ILE A 152 -10.01 -7.88 11.16
C ILE A 152 -10.13 -8.92 10.05
N ILE A 153 -11.34 -9.15 9.52
CA ILE A 153 -11.56 -10.09 8.42
C ILE A 153 -10.76 -9.69 7.18
N ALA A 154 -10.73 -8.40 6.81
CA ALA A 154 -9.97 -7.92 5.65
C ALA A 154 -8.45 -8.10 5.80
N SER A 155 -7.93 -8.02 7.04
CA SER A 155 -6.49 -8.23 7.29
C SER A 155 -6.02 -9.68 7.18
N PHE A 156 -6.94 -10.65 7.32
CA PHE A 156 -6.63 -12.08 7.29
C PHE A 156 -6.07 -12.54 5.94
N PRO A 157 -6.76 -12.35 4.79
CA PRO A 157 -6.22 -12.76 3.49
C PRO A 157 -4.90 -12.05 3.15
N ILE A 158 -4.75 -10.77 3.50
CA ILE A 158 -3.51 -10.01 3.29
C ILE A 158 -2.35 -10.66 4.07
N SER A 159 -2.58 -11.01 5.32
CA SER A 159 -1.55 -11.63 6.16
C SER A 159 -1.21 -13.04 5.66
N LEU A 160 -2.23 -13.82 5.29
CA LEU A 160 -2.11 -15.18 4.82
C LEU A 160 -1.41 -15.27 3.45
N TYR A 161 -1.73 -14.38 2.51
CA TYR A 161 -1.08 -14.36 1.20
C TYR A 161 0.41 -13.99 1.28
N GLY A 162 0.78 -13.06 2.17
CA GLY A 162 2.20 -12.79 2.43
C GLY A 162 2.94 -14.03 2.93
N ILE A 163 2.30 -14.88 3.74
CA ILE A 163 2.87 -16.16 4.16
C ILE A 163 2.99 -17.13 2.96
N ILE A 164 1.97 -17.23 2.09
CA ILE A 164 2.01 -18.05 0.87
C ILE A 164 3.21 -17.67 -0.03
N GLN A 165 3.46 -16.37 -0.20
CA GLN A 165 4.62 -15.85 -0.95
C GLN A 165 5.96 -16.29 -0.38
N HIS A 166 6.12 -16.25 0.96
CA HIS A 166 7.36 -16.65 1.63
C HIS A 166 7.81 -18.06 1.21
N PHE A 167 6.84 -18.96 1.03
CA PHE A 167 7.07 -20.37 0.72
C PHE A 167 7.01 -20.70 -0.77
N GLN A 168 7.03 -19.70 -1.66
CA GLN A 168 6.98 -19.91 -3.12
C GLN A 168 5.74 -20.68 -3.58
N LEU A 169 4.64 -20.56 -2.83
CA LEU A 169 3.35 -21.18 -3.17
C LEU A 169 2.45 -20.23 -3.97
N ASP A 170 2.94 -19.04 -4.29
CA ASP A 170 2.25 -18.03 -5.09
C ASP A 170 2.52 -18.27 -6.58
N PRO A 171 1.49 -18.43 -7.43
CA PRO A 171 1.68 -18.64 -8.87
C PRO A 171 1.99 -17.34 -9.64
N LEU A 172 1.90 -16.15 -9.02
CA LEU A 172 2.15 -14.88 -9.72
C LEU A 172 3.66 -14.63 -9.95
N PRO A 173 4.06 -14.14 -11.15
CA PRO A 173 5.44 -13.85 -11.48
C PRO A 173 5.87 -12.47 -10.94
N TRP A 174 6.39 -12.44 -9.70
CA TRP A 174 6.89 -11.22 -9.09
C TRP A 174 8.26 -10.81 -9.64
N GLY A 175 8.43 -9.53 -9.97
CA GLY A 175 9.72 -8.98 -10.43
C GLY A 175 10.81 -8.89 -9.35
N GLY A 176 10.49 -9.16 -8.07
CA GLY A 176 11.44 -9.13 -6.96
C GLY A 176 11.31 -10.35 -6.04
N ASP A 177 12.29 -10.54 -5.15
CA ASP A 177 12.29 -11.65 -4.20
C ASP A 177 11.26 -11.45 -3.06
N VAL A 178 10.03 -11.88 -3.33
CA VAL A 178 8.91 -11.91 -2.37
C VAL A 178 9.03 -13.05 -1.36
N THR A 179 10.03 -13.93 -1.50
CA THR A 179 10.29 -15.03 -0.57
C THR A 179 11.09 -14.51 0.61
N ALA A 180 12.17 -13.77 0.37
CA ALA A 180 12.95 -13.20 1.47
C ALA A 180 12.24 -12.02 2.15
N ARG A 181 11.39 -11.28 1.44
CA ARG A 181 10.59 -10.15 1.96
C ARG A 181 9.19 -10.17 1.35
N VAL A 182 8.23 -10.64 2.13
CA VAL A 182 6.85 -10.80 1.65
C VAL A 182 6.20 -9.46 1.33
N ALA A 183 5.53 -9.39 0.19
CA ALA A 183 4.92 -8.16 -0.35
C ALA A 183 3.39 -8.16 -0.28
N SER A 184 2.78 -9.35 -0.23
CA SER A 184 1.34 -9.62 -0.27
C SER A 184 0.62 -8.82 -1.37
N ASN A 185 -0.70 -8.59 -1.23
CA ASN A 185 -1.54 -7.74 -2.09
C ASN A 185 -1.13 -6.26 -2.05
N MET A 186 -0.16 -5.89 -1.20
CA MET A 186 0.32 -4.51 -1.11
C MET A 186 1.58 -4.26 -1.94
N GLY A 187 2.19 -5.29 -2.53
CA GLY A 187 3.33 -5.16 -3.44
C GLY A 187 4.65 -4.72 -2.83
N ASN A 188 4.64 -4.36 -1.54
CA ASN A 188 5.83 -3.95 -0.82
C ASN A 188 5.73 -4.38 0.65
N ALA A 189 6.79 -5.01 1.13
CA ALA A 189 6.91 -5.49 2.50
C ALA A 189 6.73 -4.39 3.56
N ILE A 190 7.10 -3.14 3.25
CA ILE A 190 6.90 -2.01 4.17
C ILE A 190 5.40 -1.70 4.28
N PHE A 191 4.68 -1.71 3.16
CA PHE A 191 3.26 -1.35 3.12
C PHE A 191 2.42 -2.36 3.89
N VAL A 192 2.68 -3.66 3.71
CA VAL A 192 2.03 -4.74 4.47
C VAL A 192 2.22 -4.53 5.95
N ALA A 193 3.47 -4.36 6.39
CA ALA A 193 3.76 -4.23 7.81
C ALA A 193 3.14 -2.95 8.39
N ALA A 194 3.25 -1.81 7.70
CA ALA A 194 2.67 -0.53 8.13
C ALA A 194 1.14 -0.60 8.28
N TYR A 195 0.45 -1.34 7.40
CA TYR A 195 -0.97 -1.62 7.57
C TYR A 195 -1.25 -2.55 8.76
N LEU A 196 -0.53 -3.66 8.89
CA LEU A 196 -0.80 -4.64 9.93
C LEU A 196 -0.55 -4.11 11.34
N ILE A 197 0.40 -3.19 11.55
CA ILE A 197 0.60 -2.56 12.87
C ILE A 197 -0.59 -1.69 13.31
N MET A 198 -1.44 -1.24 12.38
CA MET A 198 -2.70 -0.56 12.69
C MET A 198 -3.76 -1.56 13.16
N VAL A 199 -3.81 -2.74 12.53
CA VAL A 199 -4.85 -3.75 12.80
C VAL A 199 -4.55 -4.57 14.06
N VAL A 200 -3.28 -4.91 14.32
CA VAL A 200 -2.86 -5.79 15.42
C VAL A 200 -3.40 -5.33 16.79
N PRO A 201 -3.30 -4.05 17.20
CA PRO A 201 -3.87 -3.58 18.46
C PRO A 201 -5.39 -3.82 18.57
N VAL A 202 -6.12 -3.66 17.47
CA VAL A 202 -7.57 -3.92 17.41
C VAL A 202 -7.87 -5.42 17.54
N THR A 203 -7.11 -6.27 16.86
CA THR A 203 -7.21 -7.74 17.02
C THR A 203 -6.94 -8.16 18.46
N ILE A 204 -5.90 -7.61 19.09
CA ILE A 204 -5.58 -7.84 20.52
C ILE A 204 -6.75 -7.38 21.41
N ALA A 205 -7.36 -6.23 21.11
CA ALA A 205 -8.53 -5.75 21.84
C ALA A 205 -9.68 -6.76 21.80
N ARG A 206 -10.01 -7.28 20.60
CA ARG A 206 -11.08 -8.26 20.40
C ARG A 206 -10.76 -9.58 21.06
N PHE A 207 -9.51 -10.03 20.98
CA PHE A 207 -9.02 -11.19 21.71
C PHE A 207 -9.26 -11.02 23.21
N ILE A 208 -8.77 -9.93 23.83
CA ILE A 208 -8.92 -9.67 25.27
C ILE A 208 -10.38 -9.51 25.71
N ILE A 209 -11.23 -8.87 24.89
CA ILE A 209 -12.66 -8.73 25.20
C ILE A 209 -13.37 -10.09 25.24
N ASN A 210 -13.00 -11.00 24.34
CA ASN A 210 -13.56 -12.35 24.31
C ASN A 210 -12.95 -13.30 25.34
N LEU A 211 -11.69 -13.06 25.76
CA LEU A 211 -11.11 -13.73 26.93
C LEU A 211 -11.93 -13.48 28.22
N ARG A 212 -12.58 -12.30 28.35
CA ARG A 212 -13.25 -11.83 29.58
C ARG A 212 -14.75 -12.09 29.66
N SER A 213 -15.37 -12.68 28.64
CA SER A 213 -16.81 -12.98 28.64
C SER A 213 -17.24 -13.96 29.75
N PHE A 214 -16.28 -14.54 30.46
CA PHE A 214 -16.47 -15.50 31.55
C PHE A 214 -16.43 -14.87 32.96
N ASP A 215 -16.15 -13.57 33.07
CA ASP A 215 -16.17 -12.83 34.35
C ASP A 215 -17.61 -12.53 34.86
N THR A 216 -18.66 -13.03 34.20
CA THR A 216 -20.05 -12.87 34.66
C THR A 216 -20.55 -14.11 35.42
N PRO A 217 -20.57 -14.11 36.76
CA PRO A 217 -21.28 -15.12 37.51
C PRO A 217 -22.79 -14.81 37.43
N ARG A 218 -23.58 -15.72 36.86
CA ARG A 218 -25.02 -15.84 37.17
C ARG A 218 -25.22 -16.38 38.60
N ALA A 219 -24.50 -15.85 39.58
CA ALA A 219 -24.68 -16.19 40.99
C ALA A 219 -25.55 -15.12 41.66
N ARG A 220 -26.54 -15.57 42.44
CA ARG A 220 -27.45 -14.69 43.18
C ARG A 220 -26.65 -13.77 44.13
N PRO A 221 -27.19 -12.59 44.49
CA PRO A 221 -26.49 -11.60 45.32
C PRO A 221 -25.95 -12.13 46.66
N GLU A 222 -26.50 -13.24 47.16
CA GLU A 222 -26.19 -13.82 48.47
C GLU A 222 -24.86 -14.61 48.52
N GLU A 223 -24.24 -14.97 47.39
CA GLU A 223 -22.96 -15.70 47.36
C GLU A 223 -21.72 -14.79 47.31
N ARG A 224 -21.88 -13.48 47.51
CA ARG A 224 -20.82 -12.45 47.43
C ARG A 224 -19.90 -12.35 48.67
N MET A 225 -19.55 -13.47 49.30
CA MET A 225 -18.48 -13.48 50.31
C MET A 225 -17.12 -13.76 49.66
N ALA A 226 -16.16 -12.89 49.95
CA ALA A 226 -14.87 -12.71 49.29
C ALA A 226 -13.97 -13.95 49.20
N GLY A 227 -13.20 -14.07 48.11
CA GLY A 227 -12.10 -15.02 47.99
C GLY A 227 -11.16 -14.76 46.78
N PRO A 228 -9.84 -15.01 46.90
CA PRO A 228 -8.84 -14.87 45.81
C PRO A 228 -9.04 -15.80 44.59
N SER A 229 -10.08 -16.62 44.58
CA SER A 229 -10.32 -17.71 43.61
C SER A 229 -10.85 -17.26 42.25
N GLN A 230 -11.46 -16.08 42.15
CA GLN A 230 -11.99 -15.57 40.87
C GLN A 230 -10.86 -15.11 39.93
N LEU A 231 -9.84 -14.45 40.47
CA LEU A 231 -8.71 -13.94 39.69
C LEU A 231 -7.82 -15.10 39.17
N SER A 232 -7.60 -16.14 39.98
CA SER A 232 -6.80 -17.30 39.55
C SER A 232 -7.47 -18.08 38.42
N ASN A 233 -8.80 -18.22 38.45
CA ASN A 233 -9.56 -18.92 37.42
C ASN A 233 -9.57 -18.16 36.10
N ALA A 234 -9.72 -16.83 36.14
CA ALA A 234 -9.63 -15.98 34.95
C ALA A 234 -8.23 -16.03 34.31
N VAL A 235 -7.16 -15.90 35.11
CA VAL A 235 -5.77 -15.98 34.61
C VAL A 235 -5.47 -17.35 33.99
N THR A 236 -5.89 -18.43 34.65
CA THR A 236 -5.73 -19.80 34.13
C THR A 236 -6.42 -19.97 32.77
N TYR A 237 -7.64 -19.45 32.63
CA TYR A 237 -8.41 -19.54 31.41
C TYR A 237 -7.78 -18.74 30.25
N VAL A 238 -7.24 -17.56 30.56
CA VAL A 238 -6.49 -16.74 29.59
C VAL A 238 -5.27 -17.49 29.07
N VAL A 239 -4.51 -18.13 29.96
CA VAL A 239 -3.34 -18.93 29.57
C VAL A 239 -3.76 -20.11 28.69
N ILE A 240 -4.87 -20.78 29.01
CA ILE A 240 -5.41 -21.88 28.18
C ILE A 240 -5.73 -21.38 26.78
N LEU A 241 -6.52 -20.32 26.63
CA LEU A 241 -6.90 -19.78 25.33
C LEU A 241 -5.68 -19.33 24.50
N ALA A 242 -4.69 -18.70 25.14
CA ALA A 242 -3.45 -18.33 24.49
C ALA A 242 -2.66 -19.56 24.01
N LEU A 243 -2.56 -20.60 24.83
CA LEU A 243 -1.92 -21.87 24.44
C LEU A 243 -2.66 -22.56 23.30
N GLN A 244 -3.99 -22.53 23.26
CA GLN A 244 -4.76 -23.11 22.15
C GLN A 244 -4.52 -22.36 20.84
N ALA A 245 -4.59 -21.03 20.88
CA ALA A 245 -4.29 -20.20 19.72
C ALA A 245 -2.84 -20.42 19.23
N LEU A 246 -1.87 -20.47 20.14
CA LEU A 246 -0.47 -20.75 19.82
C LEU A 246 -0.27 -22.16 19.27
N CYS A 247 -0.95 -23.17 19.81
CA CYS A 247 -0.89 -24.54 19.28
C CYS A 247 -1.50 -24.64 17.89
N LEU A 248 -2.68 -24.04 17.65
CA LEU A 248 -3.30 -24.02 16.33
C LEU A 248 -2.42 -23.27 15.32
N ALA A 249 -1.84 -22.14 15.74
CA ALA A 249 -0.90 -21.40 14.92
C ALA A 249 0.41 -22.16 14.70
N TYR A 250 0.92 -22.91 15.68
CA TYR A 250 2.09 -23.76 15.53
C TYR A 250 1.79 -24.94 14.60
N ILE A 251 0.63 -25.58 14.70
CA ILE A 251 0.20 -26.65 13.78
C ILE A 251 0.12 -26.08 12.36
N PHE A 252 -0.55 -24.94 12.20
CA PHE A 252 -0.66 -24.24 10.93
C PHE A 252 0.72 -23.84 10.38
N ALA A 253 1.58 -23.23 11.20
CA ALA A 253 2.93 -22.82 10.82
C ALA A 253 3.82 -24.04 10.50
N TYR A 254 3.88 -25.06 11.35
CA TYR A 254 4.63 -26.28 11.06
C TYR A 254 4.22 -26.89 9.72
N GLN A 255 2.91 -26.88 9.41
CA GLN A 255 2.37 -27.35 8.14
C GLN A 255 2.65 -26.42 6.96
N LEU A 256 2.80 -25.12 7.17
CA LEU A 256 3.19 -24.18 6.13
C LEU A 256 4.70 -24.15 5.89
N PHE A 257 5.49 -24.39 6.94
CA PHE A 257 6.95 -24.27 6.96
C PHE A 257 7.70 -25.56 6.59
N PHE A 258 7.17 -26.75 6.93
CA PHE A 258 7.84 -28.04 6.65
C PHE A 258 7.21 -28.81 5.48
N VAL A 259 6.17 -28.28 4.83
CA VAL A 259 5.40 -28.96 3.76
C VAL A 259 5.47 -28.20 2.42
N SER A 260 6.51 -27.40 2.19
CA SER A 260 6.77 -26.82 0.87
C SER A 260 7.10 -27.88 -0.21
N ASP A 261 7.44 -29.11 0.19
CA ASP A 261 7.58 -30.26 -0.70
C ASP A 261 6.43 -31.27 -0.51
N VAL A 262 5.38 -31.09 -1.31
CA VAL A 262 4.18 -31.95 -1.35
C VAL A 262 4.54 -33.43 -1.57
N LYS A 263 5.58 -33.72 -2.36
CA LYS A 263 5.99 -35.11 -2.65
C LYS A 263 6.61 -35.78 -1.43
N HIS A 264 7.34 -35.03 -0.62
CA HIS A 264 8.01 -35.55 0.58
C HIS A 264 7.03 -35.89 1.72
N VAL A 265 5.89 -35.20 1.79
CA VAL A 265 4.92 -35.34 2.89
C VAL A 265 3.83 -36.37 2.61
N ALA A 266 3.39 -36.53 1.37
CA ALA A 266 2.34 -37.49 1.04
C ALA A 266 2.79 -38.97 1.06
N GLY A 267 4.11 -39.23 1.01
CA GLY A 267 4.67 -40.59 0.92
C GLY A 267 5.51 -41.09 2.10
N GLY A 268 5.70 -40.32 3.19
CA GLY A 268 6.76 -40.57 4.18
C GLY A 268 6.35 -40.57 5.67
N VAL A 269 7.34 -40.83 6.54
CA VAL A 269 7.23 -40.86 8.03
C VAL A 269 6.74 -39.52 8.62
N THR A 270 6.96 -38.43 7.90
CA THR A 270 6.45 -37.07 8.17
C THR A 270 4.92 -37.02 8.29
N TYR A 271 4.18 -37.83 7.51
CA TYR A 271 2.73 -37.99 7.62
C TYR A 271 2.29 -38.46 9.02
N TYR A 272 2.97 -39.48 9.54
CA TYR A 272 2.68 -40.05 10.86
C TYR A 272 3.18 -39.16 12.00
N LEU A 273 4.29 -38.45 11.80
CA LEU A 273 4.82 -37.45 12.76
C LEU A 273 3.85 -36.27 12.97
N LEU A 274 3.13 -35.84 11.93
CA LEU A 274 2.13 -34.77 12.03
C LEU A 274 0.89 -35.19 12.83
N LEU A 275 0.39 -36.40 12.55
CA LEU A 275 -0.68 -37.01 13.34
C LEU A 275 -0.23 -37.24 14.79
N ALA A 276 1.00 -37.71 14.99
CA ALA A 276 1.57 -37.95 16.32
C ALA A 276 1.78 -36.64 17.10
N SER A 277 2.32 -35.58 16.46
CA SER A 277 2.55 -34.29 17.12
C SER A 277 1.24 -33.58 17.50
N SER A 278 0.21 -33.65 16.66
CA SER A 278 -1.13 -33.13 17.00
C SER A 278 -1.79 -33.90 18.14
N LEU A 279 -1.62 -35.23 18.17
CA LEU A 279 -2.03 -36.08 19.30
C LEU A 279 -1.24 -35.77 20.58
N VAL A 280 0.08 -35.58 20.48
CA VAL A 280 0.97 -35.24 21.62
C VAL A 280 0.67 -33.85 22.15
N ALA A 281 0.44 -32.84 21.30
CA ALA A 281 0.03 -31.50 21.73
C ALA A 281 -1.33 -31.53 22.44
N SER A 282 -2.28 -32.32 21.93
CA SER A 282 -3.56 -32.57 22.58
C SER A 282 -3.37 -33.25 23.94
N LEU A 283 -2.47 -34.23 24.04
CA LEU A 283 -2.16 -34.97 25.27
C LEU A 283 -1.44 -34.08 26.32
N LEU A 284 -0.46 -33.28 25.91
CA LEU A 284 0.25 -32.34 26.78
C LEU A 284 -0.70 -31.29 27.36
N MET A 285 -1.68 -30.84 26.57
CA MET A 285 -2.69 -29.92 27.06
C MET A 285 -3.65 -30.58 28.06
N VAL A 286 -4.00 -31.86 27.86
CA VAL A 286 -4.74 -32.67 28.84
C VAL A 286 -3.95 -32.76 30.15
N LEU A 287 -2.65 -33.05 30.07
CA LEU A 287 -1.78 -33.15 31.24
C LEU A 287 -1.62 -31.82 31.97
N PHE A 288 -1.48 -30.70 31.25
CA PHE A 288 -1.47 -29.36 31.81
C PHE A 288 -2.78 -29.04 32.55
N PHE A 289 -3.93 -29.39 31.96
CA PHE A 289 -5.24 -29.26 32.60
C PHE A 289 -5.36 -30.10 33.88
N LEU A 290 -4.90 -31.35 33.84
CA LEU A 290 -4.90 -32.24 35.01
C LEU A 290 -3.96 -31.74 36.11
N PHE A 291 -2.82 -31.14 35.74
CA PHE A 291 -1.87 -30.53 36.67
C PHE A 291 -2.45 -29.29 37.36
N ILE A 292 -3.13 -28.41 36.62
CA ILE A 292 -3.81 -27.24 37.17
C ILE A 292 -5.00 -27.64 38.04
N ALA A 293 -5.79 -28.64 37.61
CA ALA A 293 -6.93 -29.15 38.39
C ALA A 293 -6.52 -29.70 39.78
N ARG A 294 -5.24 -30.06 39.96
CA ARG A 294 -4.67 -30.50 41.24
C ARG A 294 -4.25 -29.34 42.17
N ARG A 295 -4.08 -28.10 41.71
CA ARG A 295 -3.68 -26.95 42.55
C ARG A 295 -4.87 -26.02 42.83
N LYS A 296 -5.41 -26.15 44.06
CA LYS A 296 -6.45 -25.35 44.77
C LYS A 296 -7.42 -24.45 43.96
N HIS A 297 -8.71 -24.72 44.20
CA HIS A 297 -9.95 -24.16 43.64
C HIS A 297 -10.34 -24.68 42.25
N ARG A 298 -11.17 -25.74 42.27
CA ARG A 298 -11.66 -26.48 41.12
C ARG A 298 -12.61 -25.63 40.26
N PRO A 299 -12.37 -25.47 38.94
CA PRO A 299 -13.48 -25.43 37.99
C PRO A 299 -14.21 -26.80 38.00
N PRO A 300 -15.52 -26.88 37.70
CA PRO A 300 -16.24 -28.14 37.68
C PRO A 300 -15.54 -29.14 36.75
N ALA A 301 -15.36 -30.40 37.17
CA ALA A 301 -14.64 -31.41 36.39
C ALA A 301 -15.20 -31.56 34.94
N ALA A 302 -16.51 -31.39 34.80
CA ALA A 302 -17.21 -31.34 33.52
C ALA A 302 -16.77 -30.18 32.61
N TRP A 303 -16.44 -29.03 33.20
CA TRP A 303 -16.02 -27.82 32.49
C TRP A 303 -14.60 -27.98 31.93
N THR A 304 -13.70 -28.57 32.71
CA THR A 304 -12.35 -28.94 32.26
C THR A 304 -12.37 -30.02 31.18
N ALA A 305 -13.18 -31.07 31.35
CA ALA A 305 -13.33 -32.11 30.35
C ALA A 305 -13.86 -31.56 29.02
N ALA A 306 -14.84 -30.64 29.07
CA ALA A 306 -15.40 -29.99 27.89
C ALA A 306 -14.36 -29.16 27.12
N HIS A 307 -13.50 -28.38 27.80
CA HIS A 307 -12.46 -27.58 27.14
C HIS A 307 -11.32 -28.43 26.57
N VAL A 308 -10.98 -29.53 27.24
CA VAL A 308 -10.00 -30.51 26.75
C VAL A 308 -10.53 -31.20 25.48
N MET A 309 -11.79 -31.64 25.48
CA MET A 309 -12.43 -32.22 24.29
C MET A 309 -12.56 -31.20 23.15
N LEU A 310 -12.90 -29.95 23.47
CA LEU A 310 -12.99 -28.84 22.51
C LEU A 310 -11.65 -28.59 21.82
N PHE A 311 -10.56 -28.52 22.59
CA PHE A 311 -9.22 -28.33 22.04
C PHE A 311 -8.74 -29.52 21.23
N ALA A 312 -8.93 -30.74 21.74
CA ALA A 312 -8.54 -31.95 21.02
C ALA A 312 -9.30 -32.03 19.70
N GLY A 313 -10.61 -31.71 19.70
CA GLY A 313 -11.43 -31.62 18.49
C GLY A 313 -10.96 -30.55 17.51
N GLN A 314 -10.63 -29.34 17.99
CA GLN A 314 -10.10 -28.26 17.14
C GLN A 314 -8.73 -28.60 16.55
N SER A 315 -7.83 -29.18 17.34
CA SER A 315 -6.49 -29.54 16.90
C SER A 315 -6.54 -30.69 15.90
N LEU A 316 -7.33 -31.74 16.17
CA LEU A 316 -7.58 -32.82 15.23
C LEU A 316 -8.24 -32.32 13.94
N ALA A 317 -9.22 -31.42 14.04
CA ALA A 317 -9.89 -30.84 12.87
C ALA A 317 -8.95 -29.99 12.02
N LEU A 318 -8.14 -29.13 12.65
CA LEU A 318 -7.16 -28.31 11.96
C LEU A 318 -6.08 -29.18 11.31
N SER A 319 -5.54 -30.16 12.06
CA SER A 319 -4.56 -31.10 11.53
C SER A 319 -5.13 -31.94 10.40
N TYR A 320 -6.36 -32.43 10.51
CA TYR A 320 -7.04 -33.20 9.46
C TYR A 320 -7.36 -32.36 8.23
N PHE A 321 -7.86 -31.14 8.42
CA PHE A 321 -8.13 -30.18 7.35
C PHE A 321 -6.84 -29.84 6.58
N LEU A 322 -5.73 -29.63 7.28
CA LEU A 322 -4.44 -29.33 6.65
C LEU A 322 -3.79 -30.57 6.03
N LEU A 323 -3.97 -31.77 6.60
CA LEU A 323 -3.60 -33.05 5.96
C LEU A 323 -4.35 -33.27 4.63
N LEU A 324 -5.61 -32.83 4.56
CA LEU A 324 -6.44 -32.83 3.36
C LEU A 324 -5.77 -32.05 2.22
N ILE A 325 -5.33 -30.82 2.50
CA ILE A 325 -4.73 -29.89 1.54
C ILE A 325 -3.53 -30.53 0.82
N PHE A 326 -2.64 -31.16 1.59
CA PHE A 326 -1.38 -31.68 1.06
C PHE A 326 -1.54 -33.03 0.36
N ARG A 327 -2.40 -33.93 0.86
CA ARG A 327 -2.69 -35.19 0.16
C ARG A 327 -3.51 -34.96 -1.11
N LEU A 328 -4.40 -33.96 -1.15
CA LEU A 328 -5.07 -33.53 -2.38
C LEU A 328 -4.11 -32.95 -3.42
N ASN A 329 -3.14 -32.10 -3.02
CA ASN A 329 -2.09 -31.62 -3.93
C ASN A 329 -1.32 -32.80 -4.56
N TYR A 330 -0.99 -33.83 -3.78
CA TYR A 330 -0.34 -35.05 -4.28
C TYR A 330 -1.25 -35.92 -5.16
N VAL A 331 -2.53 -36.09 -4.80
CA VAL A 331 -3.48 -36.90 -5.58
C VAL A 331 -3.82 -36.25 -6.92
N VAL A 332 -3.90 -34.91 -6.99
CA VAL A 332 -4.11 -34.18 -8.26
C VAL A 332 -2.88 -34.26 -9.16
N LEU A 333 -1.67 -34.25 -8.59
CA LEU A 333 -0.44 -34.60 -9.33
C LEU A 333 -0.47 -36.04 -9.91
N THR A 334 -1.37 -36.92 -9.47
CA THR A 334 -1.42 -38.34 -9.87
C THR A 334 -2.74 -38.82 -10.50
N GLY A 335 -3.76 -37.95 -10.64
CA GLY A 335 -4.93 -38.17 -11.52
C GLY A 335 -6.13 -38.99 -10.99
N GLY A 336 -6.29 -39.25 -9.69
CA GLY A 336 -7.39 -40.07 -9.15
C GLY A 336 -8.52 -39.26 -8.47
N ALA A 337 -9.56 -38.85 -9.19
CA ALA A 337 -10.35 -37.67 -8.76
C ALA A 337 -11.77 -37.85 -8.16
N PHE A 338 -12.43 -39.02 -8.15
CA PHE A 338 -13.90 -39.02 -7.92
C PHE A 338 -14.41 -39.61 -6.58
N ALA A 339 -13.92 -40.78 -6.16
CA ALA A 339 -14.47 -41.48 -4.99
C ALA A 339 -14.05 -40.85 -3.64
N GLU A 340 -12.86 -40.25 -3.59
CA GLU A 340 -12.32 -39.64 -2.36
C GLU A 340 -12.96 -38.27 -2.07
N PHE A 341 -13.30 -37.48 -3.10
CA PHE A 341 -13.95 -36.17 -2.95
C PHE A 341 -15.32 -36.28 -2.24
N VAL A 342 -16.07 -37.35 -2.53
CA VAL A 342 -17.39 -37.64 -1.93
C VAL A 342 -17.25 -38.18 -0.49
N ALA A 343 -16.23 -39.00 -0.22
CA ALA A 343 -15.94 -39.50 1.13
C ALA A 343 -15.45 -38.38 2.07
N LEU A 344 -14.62 -37.46 1.56
CA LEU A 344 -14.08 -36.30 2.29
C LEU A 344 -15.16 -35.25 2.64
N GLY A 345 -16.02 -34.91 1.69
CA GLY A 345 -17.12 -33.97 1.91
C GLY A 345 -18.16 -34.49 2.91
N GLY A 346 -18.42 -35.81 2.91
CA GLY A 346 -19.36 -36.46 3.82
C GLY A 346 -18.88 -36.49 5.29
N LEU A 347 -17.61 -36.79 5.54
CA LEU A 347 -17.05 -36.92 6.89
C LEU A 347 -16.84 -35.56 7.59
N MET A 348 -16.48 -34.50 6.85
CA MET A 348 -16.37 -33.14 7.40
C MET A 348 -17.73 -32.54 7.74
N LEU A 349 -18.75 -32.81 6.92
CA LEU A 349 -20.13 -32.41 7.20
C LEU A 349 -20.68 -33.18 8.41
N LEU A 350 -20.41 -34.49 8.52
CA LEU A 350 -20.76 -35.30 9.70
C LEU A 350 -20.03 -34.84 10.97
N PHE A 351 -18.77 -34.41 10.88
CA PHE A 351 -18.01 -33.86 12.02
C PHE A 351 -18.56 -32.50 12.48
N VAL A 352 -18.77 -31.55 11.57
CA VAL A 352 -19.34 -30.23 11.90
C VAL A 352 -20.76 -30.36 12.43
N VAL A 353 -21.58 -31.26 11.85
CA VAL A 353 -22.95 -31.52 12.31
C VAL A 353 -22.97 -32.27 13.65
N SER A 354 -22.09 -33.25 13.89
CA SER A 354 -22.00 -33.98 15.16
C SER A 354 -21.43 -33.10 16.30
N PHE A 355 -20.46 -32.24 16.00
CA PHE A 355 -19.91 -31.26 16.93
C PHE A 355 -20.92 -30.17 17.31
N TRP A 356 -21.73 -29.71 16.34
CA TRP A 356 -22.79 -28.72 16.51
C TRP A 356 -23.98 -29.25 17.33
N PHE A 357 -24.31 -30.54 17.23
CA PHE A 357 -25.40 -31.13 18.02
C PHE A 357 -25.08 -31.32 19.51
N THR A 358 -23.80 -31.33 19.90
CA THR A 358 -23.40 -31.80 21.23
C THR A 358 -23.31 -30.69 22.29
N PHE A 359 -23.13 -29.40 21.95
CA PHE A 359 -22.88 -28.35 22.97
C PHE A 359 -23.50 -26.97 22.66
N ARG A 360 -24.33 -26.42 23.58
CA ARG A 360 -25.28 -25.30 23.37
C ARG A 360 -25.13 -24.10 24.35
N GLU A 361 -23.92 -23.71 24.77
CA GLU A 361 -23.74 -22.63 25.79
C GLU A 361 -23.11 -21.32 25.25
N GLU A 362 -23.61 -20.16 25.71
CA GLU A 362 -23.11 -18.78 25.42
C GLU A 362 -21.61 -18.58 25.69
N ALA A 363 -21.09 -19.32 26.67
CA ALA A 363 -19.68 -19.45 26.99
C ALA A 363 -18.82 -19.81 25.75
N ILE A 364 -19.26 -20.79 24.97
CA ILE A 364 -18.44 -21.42 23.92
C ILE A 364 -18.27 -20.49 22.71
N ALA A 365 -19.30 -19.71 22.34
CA ALA A 365 -19.19 -18.77 21.23
C ALA A 365 -18.11 -17.70 21.48
N SER A 366 -18.02 -17.19 22.72
CA SER A 366 -16.99 -16.23 23.10
C SER A 366 -15.61 -16.87 23.16
N HIS A 367 -15.52 -18.13 23.60
CA HIS A 367 -14.27 -18.91 23.55
C HIS A 367 -13.78 -19.10 22.10
N LEU A 368 -14.65 -19.56 21.20
CA LEU A 368 -14.33 -19.77 19.79
C LEU A 368 -13.90 -18.47 19.09
N LEU A 369 -14.59 -17.36 19.36
CA LEU A 369 -14.15 -16.04 18.87
C LEU A 369 -12.77 -15.67 19.41
N GLY A 370 -12.50 -15.91 20.70
CA GLY A 370 -11.18 -15.74 21.29
C GLY A 370 -10.11 -16.54 20.55
N VAL A 371 -10.37 -17.82 20.28
CA VAL A 371 -9.45 -18.69 19.50
C VAL A 371 -9.24 -18.15 18.08
N LEU A 372 -10.30 -17.78 17.37
CA LEU A 372 -10.22 -17.25 16.00
C LEU A 372 -9.42 -15.94 15.93
N TYR A 373 -9.64 -15.00 16.86
CA TYR A 373 -8.84 -13.78 16.91
C TYR A 373 -7.38 -14.05 17.28
N GLY A 374 -7.12 -15.01 18.19
CA GLY A 374 -5.75 -15.43 18.52
C GLY A 374 -5.02 -16.05 17.33
N PHE A 375 -5.74 -16.85 16.54
CA PHE A 375 -5.23 -17.43 15.29
C PHE A 375 -4.90 -16.34 14.26
N ILE A 376 -5.83 -15.41 13.99
CA ILE A 376 -5.59 -14.28 13.07
C ILE A 376 -4.44 -13.41 13.57
N LEU A 377 -4.39 -13.09 14.87
CA LEU A 377 -3.31 -12.31 15.47
C LEU A 377 -1.95 -12.96 15.24
N THR A 378 -1.87 -14.28 15.36
CA THR A 378 -0.60 -14.99 15.13
C THR A 378 -0.18 -14.92 13.67
N ILE A 379 -1.12 -15.09 12.74
CA ILE A 379 -0.87 -14.94 11.29
C ILE A 379 -0.44 -13.51 10.95
N GLN A 380 -1.07 -12.49 11.54
CA GLN A 380 -0.68 -11.08 11.38
C GLN A 380 0.77 -10.86 11.84
N VAL A 381 1.15 -11.36 13.03
CA VAL A 381 2.51 -11.20 13.58
C VAL A 381 3.55 -11.96 12.76
N ILE A 382 3.25 -13.19 12.32
CA ILE A 382 4.14 -13.97 11.42
C ILE A 382 4.35 -13.22 10.10
N CYS A 383 3.28 -12.68 9.51
CA CYS A 383 3.39 -11.90 8.28
C CYS A 383 4.27 -10.66 8.48
N ILE A 384 4.05 -9.87 9.55
CA ILE A 384 4.92 -8.74 9.91
C ILE A 384 6.38 -9.19 10.05
N PHE A 385 6.63 -10.35 10.65
CA PHE A 385 7.98 -10.89 10.77
C PHE A 385 8.64 -11.16 9.42
N PHE A 386 7.91 -11.75 8.48
CA PHE A 386 8.43 -12.02 7.13
C PHE A 386 8.63 -10.80 6.25
N THR A 387 8.00 -9.66 6.57
CA THR A 387 8.27 -8.41 5.84
C THR A 387 9.69 -7.88 6.07
N LYS A 388 10.25 -8.20 7.25
CA LYS A 388 11.55 -7.70 7.75
C LYS A 388 11.67 -6.17 7.75
N SER A 389 10.56 -5.44 7.88
CA SER A 389 10.49 -3.97 7.77
C SER A 389 10.77 -3.26 9.10
N ARG A 390 11.89 -2.51 9.21
CA ARG A 390 12.38 -1.92 10.48
C ARG A 390 11.43 -0.89 11.10
N GLY A 391 10.97 0.10 10.32
CA GLY A 391 10.07 1.16 10.79
C GLY A 391 8.77 0.61 11.40
N PRO A 392 8.05 -0.28 10.70
CA PRO A 392 6.88 -0.96 11.25
C PRO A 392 7.18 -1.79 12.51
N TRP A 393 8.33 -2.46 12.60
CA TRP A 393 8.72 -3.16 13.84
C TRP A 393 8.87 -2.21 15.04
N LEU A 394 9.52 -1.06 14.85
CA LEU A 394 9.63 -0.03 15.88
C LEU A 394 8.25 0.52 16.27
N GLY A 395 7.42 0.83 15.28
CA GLY A 395 6.04 1.28 15.49
C GLY A 395 5.21 0.26 16.28
N LEU A 396 5.27 -1.02 15.91
CA LEU A 396 4.58 -2.11 16.63
C LEU A 396 5.05 -2.22 18.08
N LEU A 397 6.37 -2.20 18.33
CA LEU A 397 6.92 -2.31 19.67
C LEU A 397 6.47 -1.15 20.57
N VAL A 398 6.53 0.08 20.07
CA VAL A 398 6.07 1.27 20.81
C VAL A 398 4.55 1.21 21.03
N GLY A 399 3.77 0.84 20.01
CA GLY A 399 2.31 0.66 20.14
C GLY A 399 1.93 -0.41 21.17
N LEU A 400 2.59 -1.57 21.15
CA LEU A 400 2.37 -2.65 22.12
C LEU A 400 2.80 -2.23 23.53
N PHE A 401 3.89 -1.49 23.68
CA PHE A 401 4.28 -0.91 24.95
C PHE A 401 3.17 -0.01 25.50
N VAL A 402 2.67 0.93 24.69
CA VAL A 402 1.58 1.85 25.09
C VAL A 402 0.33 1.05 25.48
N PHE A 403 -0.02 0.02 24.70
CA PHE A 403 -1.16 -0.84 24.95
C PHE A 403 -1.06 -1.51 26.33
N VAL A 404 0.05 -2.22 26.59
CA VAL A 404 0.27 -2.99 27.81
C VAL A 404 0.43 -2.07 29.02
N PHE A 405 1.18 -0.97 28.86
CA PHE A 405 1.42 0.01 29.92
C PHE A 405 0.12 0.65 30.39
N ILE A 406 -0.67 1.20 29.46
CA ILE A 406 -1.95 1.85 29.80
C ILE A 406 -2.92 0.83 30.39
N LEU A 407 -3.00 -0.38 29.82
CA LEU A 407 -3.84 -1.44 30.36
C LEU A 407 -3.44 -1.80 31.80
N GLY A 408 -2.13 -1.91 32.08
CA GLY A 408 -1.60 -2.20 33.41
C GLY A 408 -1.94 -1.12 34.44
N VAL A 409 -1.70 0.15 34.10
CA VAL A 409 -2.05 1.28 34.96
C VAL A 409 -3.56 1.31 35.22
N ARG A 410 -4.38 1.17 34.17
CA ARG A 410 -5.85 1.24 34.30
C ARG A 410 -6.47 0.06 35.02
N ARG A 411 -5.83 -1.12 34.96
CA ARG A 411 -6.26 -2.31 35.69
C ARG A 411 -5.63 -2.42 37.08
N ARG A 412 -4.84 -1.42 37.51
CA ARG A 412 -4.10 -1.42 38.77
C ARG A 412 -3.19 -2.65 38.93
N LEU A 413 -2.64 -3.13 37.81
CA LEU A 413 -1.70 -4.24 37.75
C LEU A 413 -0.27 -3.69 37.73
N THR A 414 0.27 -3.38 38.91
CA THR A 414 1.58 -2.71 39.04
C THR A 414 2.70 -3.47 38.33
N TRP A 415 2.75 -4.79 38.51
CA TRP A 415 3.72 -5.66 37.84
C TRP A 415 3.64 -5.60 36.31
N LEU A 416 2.46 -5.34 35.73
CA LEU A 416 2.29 -5.32 34.28
C LEU A 416 2.90 -4.05 33.67
N TRP A 417 2.63 -2.87 34.24
CA TRP A 417 3.17 -1.62 33.69
C TRP A 417 4.65 -1.41 34.07
N VAL A 418 5.07 -1.83 35.27
CA VAL A 418 6.50 -1.84 35.66
C VAL A 418 7.27 -2.82 34.79
N GLY A 419 6.72 -4.02 34.56
CA GLY A 419 7.31 -5.00 33.67
C GLY A 419 7.42 -4.50 32.24
N ALA A 420 6.39 -3.82 31.72
CA ALA A 420 6.44 -3.18 30.40
C ALA A 420 7.51 -2.08 30.31
N ALA A 421 7.63 -1.24 31.34
CA ALA A 421 8.68 -0.21 31.42
C ALA A 421 10.08 -0.82 31.47
N GLY A 422 10.27 -1.87 32.29
CA GLY A 422 11.52 -2.63 32.36
C GLY A 422 11.88 -3.30 31.03
N ALA A 423 10.90 -3.93 30.36
CA ALA A 423 11.09 -4.55 29.05
C ALA A 423 11.42 -3.52 27.96
N ALA A 424 10.78 -2.36 27.97
CA ALA A 424 11.10 -1.27 27.04
C ALA A 424 12.53 -0.75 27.26
N LEU A 425 12.94 -0.52 28.51
CA LEU A 425 14.30 -0.11 28.84
C LEU A 425 15.33 -1.16 28.44
N ALA A 426 15.07 -2.44 28.73
CA ALA A 426 15.92 -3.55 28.32
C ALA A 426 16.00 -3.69 26.80
N GLY A 427 14.89 -3.48 26.08
CA GLY A 427 14.84 -3.49 24.61
C GLY A 427 15.63 -2.33 23.99
N ILE A 428 15.52 -1.12 24.53
CA ILE A 428 16.32 0.04 24.10
C ILE A 428 17.81 -0.23 24.35
N LEU A 429 18.17 -0.73 25.53
CA LEU A 429 19.55 -1.09 25.85
C LEU A 429 20.08 -2.19 24.92
N LEU A 430 19.27 -3.22 24.67
CA LEU A 430 19.60 -4.30 23.74
C LEU A 430 19.84 -3.78 22.33
N LEU A 431 18.96 -2.92 21.82
CA LEU A 431 19.12 -2.30 20.49
C LEU A 431 20.36 -1.42 20.43
N ALA A 432 20.63 -0.62 21.47
CA ALA A 432 21.83 0.20 21.55
C ALA A 432 23.10 -0.67 21.50
N VAL A 433 23.19 -1.71 22.35
CA VAL A 433 24.32 -2.64 22.37
C VAL A 433 24.44 -3.39 21.05
N LEU A 434 23.34 -3.87 20.48
CA LEU A 434 23.33 -4.63 19.21
C LEU A 434 23.80 -3.80 18.01
N ASN A 435 23.59 -2.47 18.03
CA ASN A 435 24.00 -1.58 16.95
C ASN A 435 25.43 -1.02 17.13
N VAL A 436 26.08 -1.26 18.28
CA VAL A 436 27.51 -0.95 18.46
C VAL A 436 28.35 -2.04 17.76
N PRO A 437 29.17 -1.70 16.74
CA PRO A 437 29.90 -2.70 15.96
C PRO A 437 30.87 -3.58 16.76
N THR A 438 31.41 -3.05 17.85
CA THR A 438 32.39 -3.72 18.73
C THR A 438 31.76 -4.46 19.91
N SER A 439 30.43 -4.56 19.97
CA SER A 439 29.76 -5.15 21.12
C SER A 439 29.81 -6.69 21.12
N PRO A 440 29.62 -7.34 22.29
CA PRO A 440 29.49 -8.80 22.36
C PRO A 440 28.32 -9.37 21.54
N LEU A 441 27.34 -8.53 21.17
CA LEU A 441 26.18 -8.90 20.36
C LEU A 441 26.39 -8.70 18.86
N ALA A 442 27.54 -8.18 18.44
CA ALA A 442 27.86 -7.95 17.03
C ALA A 442 27.66 -9.19 16.13
N PRO A 443 27.95 -10.45 16.54
CA PRO A 443 27.68 -11.63 15.70
C PRO A 443 26.21 -11.79 15.31
N LEU A 444 25.27 -11.31 16.15
CA LEU A 444 23.84 -11.36 15.86
C LEU A 444 23.44 -10.45 14.68
N ARG A 445 24.29 -9.48 14.30
CA ARG A 445 24.08 -8.57 13.17
C ARG A 445 24.15 -9.29 11.81
N ASN A 446 24.68 -10.51 11.77
CA ASN A 446 24.83 -11.32 10.56
C ASN A 446 23.75 -12.41 10.45
N ILE A 447 22.96 -12.64 11.50
CA ILE A 447 21.87 -13.62 11.47
C ILE A 447 20.70 -13.06 10.65
N PRO A 448 20.13 -13.82 9.69
CA PRO A 448 18.92 -13.41 8.98
C PRO A 448 17.79 -13.02 9.95
N TYR A 449 16.93 -12.06 9.58
CA TYR A 449 15.85 -11.48 10.41
C TYR A 449 16.31 -10.64 11.61
N VAL A 450 17.30 -11.10 12.39
CA VAL A 450 17.85 -10.37 13.55
C VAL A 450 18.79 -9.24 13.12
N GLY A 451 19.61 -9.50 12.10
CA GLY A 451 20.69 -8.62 11.69
C GLY A 451 20.25 -7.23 11.24
N ARG A 452 19.02 -7.09 10.72
CA ARG A 452 18.47 -5.79 10.36
C ARG A 452 18.20 -4.89 11.56
N LEU A 453 17.86 -5.45 12.72
CA LEU A 453 17.66 -4.68 13.95
C LEU A 453 19.00 -4.17 14.51
N GLY A 454 20.09 -4.88 14.23
CA GLY A 454 21.45 -4.46 14.56
C GLY A 454 22.12 -3.53 13.56
N ARG A 455 21.39 -3.06 12.55
CA ARG A 455 21.85 -2.04 11.58
C ARG A 455 20.83 -0.90 11.45
N VAL A 456 20.01 -0.68 12.48
CA VAL A 456 18.99 0.38 12.50
C VAL A 456 19.63 1.77 12.52
N PHE A 457 20.79 1.90 13.19
CA PHE A 457 21.56 3.15 13.25
C PHE A 457 22.69 3.21 12.21
N ASP A 458 22.70 2.31 11.22
CA ASP A 458 23.67 2.34 10.12
C ASP A 458 23.23 3.39 9.09
N THR A 459 23.95 4.50 9.03
CA THR A 459 23.64 5.69 8.23
C THR A 459 24.66 5.95 7.12
N GLU A 460 25.76 5.20 7.11
CA GLU A 460 26.86 5.40 6.14
C GLU A 460 26.87 4.37 5.01
N SER A 461 25.92 3.42 5.01
CA SER A 461 25.82 2.41 3.96
C SER A 461 24.39 2.08 3.54
N GLY A 462 24.26 1.53 2.32
CA GLY A 462 23.00 1.02 1.77
C GLY A 462 21.83 2.01 1.86
N THR A 463 20.67 1.52 2.30
CA THR A 463 19.45 2.34 2.40
C THR A 463 19.50 3.41 3.49
N GLY A 464 20.43 3.32 4.44
CA GLY A 464 20.68 4.36 5.44
C GLY A 464 21.31 5.59 4.82
N LYS A 465 22.37 5.38 4.01
CA LYS A 465 23.07 6.45 3.31
C LYS A 465 22.19 7.18 2.31
N VAL A 466 21.41 6.43 1.53
CA VAL A 466 20.40 6.99 0.61
C VAL A 466 19.48 7.97 1.34
N ARG A 467 18.91 7.58 2.49
CA ARG A 467 18.02 8.46 3.27
C ARG A 467 18.73 9.71 3.79
N VAL A 468 19.96 9.57 4.28
CA VAL A 468 20.72 10.71 4.81
C VAL A 468 21.02 11.73 3.71
N LEU A 469 21.45 11.27 2.53
CA LEU A 469 21.66 12.13 1.37
C LEU A 469 20.36 12.82 0.95
N ILE A 470 19.24 12.09 0.90
CA ILE A 470 17.93 12.70 0.61
C ILE A 470 17.57 13.77 1.65
N TRP A 471 17.83 13.53 2.93
CA TRP A 471 17.57 14.52 3.99
C TRP A 471 18.45 15.76 3.87
N GLU A 472 19.71 15.60 3.46
CA GLU A 472 20.60 16.73 3.17
C GLU A 472 20.04 17.59 2.04
N GLY A 473 19.67 16.99 0.90
CA GLY A 473 19.03 17.74 -0.20
C GLY A 473 17.71 18.40 0.19
N VAL A 474 16.90 17.76 1.04
CA VAL A 474 15.65 18.38 1.53
C VAL A 474 15.93 19.56 2.46
N LEU A 475 16.97 19.50 3.28
CA LEU A 475 17.36 20.63 4.13
C LEU A 475 17.77 21.84 3.31
N ASP A 476 18.45 21.62 2.18
CA ASP A 476 18.80 22.68 1.25
C ASP A 476 17.54 23.24 0.57
N LEU A 477 16.61 22.38 0.14
CA LEU A 477 15.31 22.76 -0.47
C LEU A 477 14.40 23.57 0.47
N ILE A 478 14.32 23.22 1.76
CA ILE A 478 13.48 23.97 2.72
C ILE A 478 14.21 25.19 3.31
N GLY A 479 15.49 25.34 2.99
CA GLY A 479 16.36 26.43 3.39
C GLY A 479 16.12 27.71 2.58
N ARG A 480 17.11 28.61 2.59
CA ARG A 480 17.13 29.78 1.70
C ARG A 480 17.98 29.45 0.49
N HIS A 481 17.42 29.64 -0.70
CA HIS A 481 18.08 29.40 -1.98
C HIS A 481 17.49 30.31 -3.06
N GLU A 482 18.01 30.23 -4.28
CA GLU A 482 17.50 30.95 -5.46
C GLU A 482 16.14 30.40 -5.93
N PRO A 483 15.30 31.20 -6.61
CA PRO A 483 14.04 30.71 -7.16
C PRO A 483 14.21 29.52 -8.09
N ILE A 484 13.35 28.51 -7.95
CA ILE A 484 13.31 27.34 -8.83
C ILE A 484 12.49 27.72 -10.08
N GLY A 485 12.90 27.25 -11.26
CA GLY A 485 12.20 27.50 -12.52
C GLY A 485 13.17 27.72 -13.68
N LEU A 486 12.62 28.02 -14.85
CA LEU A 486 13.39 28.40 -16.04
C LEU A 486 13.40 29.94 -16.17
N PRO A 487 14.57 30.60 -16.19
CA PRO A 487 14.65 32.04 -16.37
C PRO A 487 14.31 32.49 -17.80
N PRO A 488 13.84 33.73 -18.01
CA PRO A 488 13.52 34.73 -17.00
C PRO A 488 12.08 34.64 -16.44
N ASP A 489 11.16 34.03 -17.18
CA ASP A 489 9.71 34.22 -16.97
C ASP A 489 9.08 33.17 -16.03
N ASP A 490 9.69 31.98 -15.88
CA ASP A 490 9.10 30.85 -15.13
C ASP A 490 9.72 30.63 -13.73
N LEU A 491 10.38 31.65 -13.19
CA LEU A 491 10.95 31.60 -11.84
C LEU A 491 9.87 31.67 -10.75
N ASP A 492 10.05 30.89 -9.69
CA ASP A 492 9.15 30.87 -8.54
C ASP A 492 9.11 32.22 -7.79
N SER A 493 8.12 33.04 -8.12
CA SER A 493 7.86 34.33 -7.49
C SER A 493 7.61 34.26 -5.97
N LEU A 494 7.23 33.09 -5.44
CA LEU A 494 6.94 32.88 -4.03
C LEU A 494 8.12 32.28 -3.25
N ASN A 495 9.31 32.18 -3.86
CA ASN A 495 10.50 31.57 -3.25
C ASN A 495 10.80 32.09 -1.83
N ILE A 496 10.66 33.40 -1.60
CA ILE A 496 10.92 34.05 -0.29
C ILE A 496 10.05 33.47 0.84
N ILE A 497 8.82 33.04 0.53
CA ILE A 497 7.87 32.51 1.51
C ILE A 497 7.83 30.98 1.55
N ARG A 498 8.61 30.27 0.71
CA ARG A 498 8.64 28.80 0.68
C ARG A 498 8.93 28.13 2.03
N PRO A 499 9.82 28.65 2.88
CA PRO A 499 9.98 28.09 4.23
C PRO A 499 8.69 28.09 5.06
N LEU A 500 7.75 29.02 4.81
CA LEU A 500 6.49 29.13 5.54
C LEU A 500 5.36 28.29 4.94
N VAL A 501 5.22 28.26 3.60
CA VAL A 501 4.09 27.62 2.90
C VAL A 501 4.46 26.33 2.16
N GLY A 502 5.75 26.02 1.99
CA GLY A 502 6.24 24.86 1.26
C GLY A 502 6.02 24.96 -0.25
N TYR A 503 6.29 23.85 -0.94
CA TYR A 503 6.21 23.70 -2.40
C TYR A 503 4.87 23.14 -2.88
N GLY A 504 3.99 22.70 -1.97
CA GLY A 504 2.72 22.06 -2.27
C GLY A 504 2.75 20.53 -2.10
N PRO A 505 1.58 19.89 -1.95
CA PRO A 505 1.49 18.43 -1.92
C PRO A 505 2.07 17.79 -3.19
N GLU A 506 2.78 16.67 -3.05
CA GLU A 506 3.37 15.89 -4.17
C GLU A 506 4.29 16.64 -5.15
N SER A 507 4.75 17.84 -4.84
CA SER A 507 5.67 18.58 -5.71
C SER A 507 7.16 18.31 -5.46
N MET A 508 7.49 17.49 -4.46
CA MET A 508 8.88 17.23 -4.07
C MET A 508 9.70 16.65 -5.24
N TYR A 509 9.17 15.71 -6.04
CA TYR A 509 9.93 15.07 -7.13
C TYR A 509 10.39 16.04 -8.23
N VAL A 510 9.78 17.23 -8.36
CA VAL A 510 10.25 18.27 -9.29
C VAL A 510 11.03 19.37 -8.57
N ALA A 511 10.59 19.77 -7.37
CA ALA A 511 11.27 20.81 -6.61
C ALA A 511 12.64 20.37 -6.09
N TYR A 512 12.83 19.07 -5.85
CA TYR A 512 14.05 18.50 -5.28
C TYR A 512 15.20 18.38 -6.28
N ASN A 513 14.94 18.32 -7.59
CA ASN A 513 15.95 18.01 -8.61
C ASN A 513 17.20 18.90 -8.55
N ARG A 514 17.02 20.21 -8.29
CA ARG A 514 18.12 21.16 -8.12
C ARG A 514 18.99 20.90 -6.88
N TYR A 515 18.43 20.25 -5.87
CA TYR A 515 19.07 19.92 -4.60
C TYR A 515 19.46 18.45 -4.50
N TYR A 516 19.43 17.72 -5.61
CA TYR A 516 19.91 16.35 -5.68
C TYR A 516 21.42 16.31 -5.34
N PRO A 517 21.84 15.61 -4.27
CA PRO A 517 23.26 15.47 -3.95
C PRO A 517 23.95 14.57 -4.98
N PRO A 518 25.05 14.98 -5.62
CA PRO A 518 25.74 14.17 -6.62
C PRO A 518 26.10 12.76 -6.11
N ASP A 519 26.53 12.64 -4.85
CA ASP A 519 26.87 11.37 -4.20
C ASP A 519 25.74 10.31 -4.24
N LEU A 520 24.47 10.74 -4.35
CA LEU A 520 23.32 9.84 -4.40
C LEU A 520 23.33 8.98 -5.67
N ALA A 521 23.95 9.47 -6.75
CA ALA A 521 24.09 8.80 -8.03
C ALA A 521 24.91 7.49 -7.95
N HIS A 522 25.65 7.29 -6.85
CA HIS A 522 26.39 6.04 -6.57
C HIS A 522 25.56 4.97 -5.84
N TYR A 523 24.40 5.36 -5.28
CA TYR A 523 23.54 4.45 -4.52
C TYR A 523 22.19 4.20 -5.21
N GLU A 524 21.71 5.17 -5.98
CA GLU A 524 20.50 5.08 -6.80
C GLU A 524 20.83 5.28 -8.28
N ALA A 525 19.85 5.10 -9.17
CA ALA A 525 20.06 5.39 -10.58
C ALA A 525 20.37 6.90 -10.77
N ARG A 526 21.31 7.22 -11.67
CA ARG A 526 21.80 8.61 -11.88
C ARG A 526 20.72 9.60 -12.32
N ASN A 527 19.61 9.10 -12.83
CA ASN A 527 18.44 9.86 -13.26
C ASN A 527 17.23 9.72 -12.31
N ALA A 528 17.36 9.02 -11.19
CA ALA A 528 16.27 8.85 -10.24
C ALA A 528 16.10 10.11 -9.40
N SER A 529 14.89 10.66 -9.37
CA SER A 529 14.52 11.73 -8.43
C SER A 529 13.64 11.19 -7.29
N PRO A 530 14.00 11.45 -6.02
CA PRO A 530 13.17 11.09 -4.88
C PRO A 530 11.81 11.81 -4.86
N ASP A 531 10.72 11.03 -4.74
CA ASP A 531 9.36 11.58 -4.57
C ASP A 531 9.01 11.90 -3.10
N ARG A 532 9.78 11.35 -2.16
CA ARG A 532 9.60 11.47 -0.70
C ARG A 532 10.95 11.39 0.01
N SER A 533 11.03 11.98 1.19
CA SER A 533 12.22 11.92 2.05
C SER A 533 12.31 10.65 2.91
N HIS A 534 11.28 9.79 2.91
CA HIS A 534 11.11 8.70 3.87
C HIS A 534 11.12 9.16 5.34
N ASN A 535 10.76 10.42 5.57
CA ASN A 535 10.63 11.05 6.88
C ASN A 535 9.50 12.07 6.84
N GLU A 536 8.38 11.73 7.48
CA GLU A 536 7.19 12.58 7.50
C GLU A 536 7.44 14.02 7.99
N THR A 537 8.43 14.26 8.86
CA THR A 537 8.77 15.63 9.29
C THR A 537 9.32 16.46 8.13
N PHE A 538 10.24 15.89 7.35
CA PHE A 538 10.83 16.58 6.19
C PHE A 538 9.83 16.67 5.03
N ASP A 539 9.03 15.64 4.80
CA ASP A 539 7.93 15.70 3.82
C ASP A 539 6.92 16.80 4.16
N ALA A 540 6.50 16.91 5.43
CA ALA A 540 5.56 17.94 5.86
C ALA A 540 6.14 19.36 5.71
N LEU A 541 7.42 19.55 6.04
CA LEU A 541 8.10 20.84 5.86
C LEU A 541 8.26 21.19 4.37
N ALA A 542 8.70 20.25 3.53
CA ALA A 542 8.84 20.48 2.09
C ALA A 542 7.48 20.78 1.43
N MET A 543 6.44 20.03 1.76
CA MET A 543 5.13 20.17 1.10
C MET A 543 4.31 21.35 1.61
N THR A 544 4.42 21.67 2.90
CA THR A 544 3.50 22.62 3.54
C THR A 544 4.15 23.73 4.36
N GLY A 545 5.49 23.75 4.40
CA GLY A 545 6.27 24.70 5.17
C GLY A 545 6.02 24.62 6.67
N TRP A 546 6.54 25.60 7.40
CA TRP A 546 6.36 25.67 8.86
C TRP A 546 4.89 25.81 9.28
N ILE A 547 4.04 26.49 8.50
CA ILE A 547 2.63 26.65 8.83
C ILE A 547 1.92 25.30 8.84
N GLY A 548 2.12 24.51 7.78
CA GLY A 548 1.50 23.20 7.70
C GLY A 548 2.13 22.18 8.63
N PHE A 549 3.45 22.22 8.83
CA PHE A 549 4.12 21.39 9.82
C PHE A 549 3.57 21.61 11.25
N ILE A 550 3.37 22.87 11.66
CA ILE A 550 2.78 23.20 12.96
C ILE A 550 1.33 22.70 13.05
N ALA A 551 0.53 22.88 11.99
CA ALA A 551 -0.83 22.38 11.93
C ALA A 551 -0.88 20.84 12.05
N TYR A 552 0.07 20.16 11.42
CA TYR A 552 0.23 18.71 11.44
C TYR A 552 0.59 18.22 12.86
N MET A 553 1.57 18.86 13.50
CA MET A 553 1.93 18.60 14.90
C MET A 553 0.75 18.90 15.86
N PHE A 554 -0.05 19.93 15.58
CA PHE A 554 -1.24 20.24 16.35
C PHE A 554 -2.34 19.17 16.21
N LEU A 555 -2.51 18.57 15.03
CA LEU A 555 -3.41 17.44 14.81
C LEU A 555 -3.00 16.22 15.65
N PHE A 556 -1.74 15.79 15.57
CA PHE A 556 -1.23 14.65 16.36
C PHE A 556 -1.22 14.93 17.86
N GLY A 557 -0.80 16.13 18.27
CA GLY A 557 -0.85 16.57 19.66
C GLY A 557 -2.28 16.54 20.21
N SER A 558 -3.28 16.93 19.40
CA SER A 558 -4.69 16.85 19.76
C SER A 558 -5.18 15.40 19.86
N LEU A 559 -4.82 14.54 18.90
CA LEU A 559 -5.13 13.11 18.92
C LEU A 559 -4.63 12.45 20.21
N PHE A 560 -3.37 12.70 20.56
CA PHE A 560 -2.75 12.14 21.75
C PHE A 560 -3.37 12.69 23.03
N TYR A 561 -3.62 14.00 23.08
CA TYR A 561 -4.29 14.62 24.22
C TYR A 561 -5.68 14.02 24.46
N TYR A 562 -6.52 13.90 23.43
CA TYR A 562 -7.86 13.35 23.60
C TYR A 562 -7.86 11.86 23.93
N GLY A 563 -6.94 11.08 23.33
CA GLY A 563 -6.70 9.69 23.70
C GLY A 563 -6.36 9.55 25.19
N LEU A 564 -5.39 10.32 25.68
CA LEU A 564 -5.02 10.36 27.10
C LEU A 564 -6.16 10.87 27.99
N LYS A 565 -6.90 11.89 27.57
CA LYS A 565 -8.00 12.47 28.33
C LYS A 565 -9.11 11.46 28.58
N TRP A 566 -9.58 10.75 27.54
CA TRP A 566 -10.63 9.73 27.69
C TRP A 566 -10.14 8.49 28.41
N LEU A 567 -8.86 8.15 28.22
CA LEU A 567 -8.16 7.17 29.03
C LEU A 567 -7.77 7.74 30.39
N GLY A 568 -8.24 8.92 30.80
CA GLY A 568 -8.13 9.51 32.14
C GLY A 568 -6.71 9.75 32.64
N PHE A 569 -5.74 9.87 31.73
CA PHE A 569 -4.36 10.30 31.98
C PHE A 569 -4.19 11.81 31.90
N ALA A 570 -5.14 12.58 31.35
CA ALA A 570 -5.04 14.04 31.21
C ALA A 570 -6.36 14.74 31.62
N ARG A 571 -6.71 14.65 32.91
CA ARG A 571 -7.98 15.14 33.46
C ARG A 571 -7.97 16.63 33.74
N ASP A 572 -6.91 17.08 34.40
CA ASP A 572 -6.81 18.45 34.93
C ASP A 572 -5.83 19.31 34.13
N ARG A 573 -5.93 20.63 34.32
CA ARG A 573 -5.07 21.61 33.64
C ARG A 573 -3.59 21.34 33.88
N LEU A 574 -3.19 20.95 35.08
CA LEU A 574 -1.81 20.62 35.43
C LEU A 574 -1.31 19.41 34.62
N GLN A 575 -2.06 18.31 34.60
CA GLN A 575 -1.71 17.09 33.85
C GLN A 575 -1.55 17.40 32.36
N ARG A 576 -2.49 18.16 31.78
CA ARG A 576 -2.41 18.63 30.39
C ARG A 576 -1.16 19.48 30.15
N THR A 577 -0.85 20.42 31.04
CA THR A 577 0.33 21.28 30.90
C THR A 577 1.62 20.47 30.98
N ILE A 578 1.74 19.55 31.94
CA ILE A 578 2.93 18.67 32.06
C ILE A 578 3.10 17.84 30.78
N TYR A 579 2.01 17.24 30.28
CA TYR A 579 2.04 16.48 29.03
C TYR A 579 2.55 17.34 27.86
N VAL A 580 1.93 18.50 27.62
CA VAL A 580 2.30 19.37 26.49
C VAL A 580 3.75 19.86 26.61
N VAL A 581 4.18 20.22 27.83
CA VAL A 581 5.56 20.66 28.07
C VAL A 581 6.55 19.54 27.79
N LEU A 582 6.32 18.33 28.30
CA LEU A 582 7.20 17.18 28.03
C LEU A 582 7.20 16.78 26.57
N TRP A 583 6.06 16.86 25.89
CA TRP A 583 5.92 16.55 24.47
C TRP A 583 6.74 17.52 23.60
N ILE A 584 6.62 18.82 23.84
CA ILE A 584 7.37 19.86 23.12
C ILE A 584 8.86 19.81 23.49
N LEU A 585 9.20 19.80 24.77
CA LEU A 585 10.59 19.77 25.22
C LEU A 585 11.30 18.49 24.78
N GLY A 586 10.62 17.35 24.79
CA GLY A 586 11.16 16.09 24.28
C GLY A 586 11.56 16.20 22.82
N GLY A 587 10.67 16.68 21.96
CA GLY A 587 10.98 16.88 20.54
C GLY A 587 12.11 17.87 20.31
N VAL A 588 11.98 19.08 20.87
CA VAL A 588 12.95 20.17 20.65
C VAL A 588 14.34 19.79 21.19
N SER A 589 14.43 19.18 22.37
CA SER A 589 15.71 18.80 22.97
C SER A 589 16.46 17.74 22.16
N PHE A 590 15.77 16.76 21.57
CA PHE A 590 16.41 15.75 20.75
C PHE A 590 16.87 16.31 19.41
N ALA A 591 16.05 17.12 18.73
CA ALA A 591 16.44 17.78 17.48
C ALA A 591 17.63 18.74 17.67
N LEU A 592 17.62 19.53 18.74
CA LEU A 592 18.77 20.37 19.11
C LEU A 592 19.98 19.52 19.54
N GLY A 593 19.74 18.43 20.27
CA GLY A 593 20.77 17.51 20.72
C GLY A 593 21.56 16.92 19.56
N THR A 594 20.89 16.46 18.50
CA THR A 594 21.59 15.97 17.30
C THR A 594 22.39 17.08 16.62
N ARG A 595 21.84 18.30 16.54
CA ARG A 595 22.56 19.45 15.97
C ARG A 595 23.80 19.83 16.77
N LEU A 596 23.76 19.71 18.10
CA LEU A 596 24.88 20.00 18.99
C LEU A 596 25.96 18.89 18.94
N LEU A 597 25.55 17.63 18.79
CA LEU A 597 26.46 16.48 18.75
C LEU A 597 27.14 16.31 17.38
N GLU A 598 26.40 16.51 16.29
CA GLU A 598 26.88 16.23 14.93
C GLU A 598 27.30 17.49 14.17
N GLY A 599 26.79 18.66 14.54
CA GLY A 599 27.05 19.91 13.83
C GLY A 599 26.13 20.18 12.64
N THR A 600 25.31 19.22 12.21
CA THR A 600 24.38 19.34 11.07
C THR A 600 22.92 19.13 11.51
N TRP A 601 21.96 19.41 10.62
CA TRP A 601 20.53 19.21 10.87
C TRP A 601 19.96 17.93 10.25
N ARG A 602 20.80 17.09 9.60
CA ARG A 602 20.35 15.94 8.80
C ARG A 602 19.53 14.90 9.58
N PHE A 603 19.80 14.73 10.88
CA PHE A 603 19.00 13.85 11.74
C PHE A 603 17.85 14.54 12.49
N ALA A 604 17.67 15.85 12.34
CA ALA A 604 16.73 16.62 13.16
C ALA A 604 15.27 16.16 13.01
N GLY A 605 14.85 15.76 11.80
CA GLY A 605 13.49 15.27 11.56
C GLY A 605 13.19 13.98 12.34
N VAL A 606 14.09 12.99 12.26
CA VAL A 606 13.93 11.72 13.03
C VAL A 606 14.07 11.97 14.53
N ALA A 607 15.06 12.78 14.93
CA ALA A 607 15.31 13.10 16.33
C ALA A 607 14.11 13.80 16.98
N LEU A 608 13.45 14.70 16.26
CA LEU A 608 12.23 15.37 16.71
C LEU A 608 11.14 14.35 17.03
N ALA A 609 10.86 13.41 16.13
CA ALA A 609 9.82 12.41 16.32
C ALA A 609 10.14 11.43 17.47
N VAL A 610 11.39 10.99 17.57
CA VAL A 610 11.87 10.16 18.69
C VAL A 610 11.78 10.90 20.01
N GLY A 611 12.16 12.19 20.03
CA GLY A 611 12.06 13.05 21.21
C GLY A 611 10.61 13.29 21.64
N ILE A 612 9.71 13.49 20.69
CA ILE A 612 8.26 13.57 20.93
C ILE A 612 7.75 12.28 21.58
N ALA A 613 8.12 11.13 21.02
CA ALA A 613 7.77 9.83 21.57
C ALA A 613 8.32 9.67 22.98
N PHE A 614 9.58 10.01 23.21
CA PHE A 614 10.22 9.96 24.52
C PHE A 614 9.50 10.84 25.56
N GLY A 615 9.21 12.11 25.23
CA GLY A 615 8.47 13.01 26.10
C GLY A 615 7.09 12.49 26.46
N PHE A 616 6.39 11.87 25.49
CA PHE A 616 5.13 11.19 25.72
C PHE A 616 5.25 9.95 26.64
N LEU A 617 6.25 9.08 26.44
CA LEU A 617 6.46 7.90 27.29
C LEU A 617 6.87 8.32 28.72
N ALA A 618 7.70 9.36 28.85
CA ALA A 618 8.07 9.94 30.14
C ALA A 618 6.85 10.45 30.89
N TYR A 619 5.92 11.11 30.19
CA TYR A 619 4.64 11.53 30.77
C TYR A 619 3.83 10.36 31.32
N LEU A 620 3.73 9.24 30.58
CA LEU A 620 3.01 8.05 31.04
C LEU A 620 3.61 7.48 32.34
N VAL A 621 4.94 7.42 32.45
CA VAL A 621 5.65 6.95 33.65
C VAL A 621 5.45 7.90 34.83
N ILE A 622 5.60 9.21 34.62
CA ILE A 622 5.36 10.23 35.65
C ILE A 622 3.91 10.15 36.15
N HIS A 623 2.96 9.97 35.23
CA HIS A 623 1.56 9.84 35.60
C HIS A 623 1.32 8.58 36.44
N ALA A 624 1.88 7.44 36.05
CA ALA A 624 1.73 6.18 36.79
C ALA A 624 2.29 6.28 38.21
N LEU A 625 3.46 6.91 38.39
CA LEU A 625 4.16 7.01 39.67
C LEU A 625 3.58 8.07 40.62
N PHE A 626 3.21 9.25 40.10
CA PHE A 626 2.96 10.43 40.93
C PHE A 626 1.56 11.04 40.80
N LEU A 627 0.87 10.80 39.68
CA LEU A 627 -0.41 11.46 39.37
C LEU A 627 -1.61 10.52 39.43
N SER A 628 -1.38 9.22 39.69
CA SER A 628 -2.42 8.20 39.83
C SER A 628 -3.14 8.31 41.18
N ARG A 629 -4.14 9.21 41.31
CA ARG A 629 -4.98 9.32 42.52
C ARG A 629 -6.15 8.33 42.52
N GLU A 630 -6.64 7.98 43.72
CA GLU A 630 -7.87 7.19 43.93
C GLU A 630 -9.07 7.85 43.21
N GLU A 631 -9.85 7.05 42.48
CA GLU A 631 -10.90 7.52 41.57
C GLU A 631 -12.08 8.17 42.31
N GLY A 632 -12.14 9.50 42.29
CA GLY A 632 -13.41 10.24 42.39
C GLY A 632 -14.12 10.28 41.02
N GLU A 633 -15.38 9.84 40.97
CA GLU A 633 -16.46 9.97 39.96
C GLU A 633 -16.17 10.26 38.46
N GLY A 634 -14.99 9.95 37.93
CA GLY A 634 -14.57 10.37 36.57
C GLY A 634 -14.81 9.36 35.45
N LEU A 635 -15.78 9.65 34.56
CA LEU A 635 -16.11 9.02 33.26
C LEU A 635 -16.56 7.54 33.29
N ARG A 636 -17.90 7.33 33.21
CA ARG A 636 -18.57 6.01 33.07
C ARG A 636 -18.37 5.38 31.66
N ILE A 637 -17.14 5.13 31.23
CA ILE A 637 -16.86 4.37 30.00
C ILE A 637 -16.90 2.86 30.32
N SER A 638 -17.53 2.05 29.47
CA SER A 638 -17.61 0.61 29.69
C SER A 638 -16.22 -0.04 29.62
N SER A 639 -16.00 -1.12 30.39
CA SER A 639 -14.74 -1.87 30.36
C SER A 639 -14.32 -2.34 28.96
N ARG A 640 -15.29 -2.60 28.06
CA ARG A 640 -15.01 -2.99 26.66
C ARG A 640 -14.52 -1.81 25.84
N ASP A 641 -15.20 -0.68 25.95
CA ASP A 641 -14.89 0.53 25.18
C ASP A 641 -13.55 1.13 25.64
N GLN A 642 -13.21 0.97 26.92
CA GLN A 642 -11.89 1.32 27.44
C GLN A 642 -10.77 0.50 26.77
N ILE A 643 -10.92 -0.83 26.63
CA ILE A 643 -9.93 -1.67 25.95
C ILE A 643 -9.81 -1.28 24.47
N LEU A 644 -10.93 -0.97 23.83
CA LEU A 644 -10.93 -0.49 22.44
C LEU A 644 -10.24 0.87 22.31
N LEU A 645 -10.45 1.82 23.23
CA LEU A 645 -9.74 3.10 23.23
C LEU A 645 -8.24 2.92 23.38
N ILE A 646 -7.80 2.00 24.25
CA ILE A 646 -6.38 1.65 24.38
C ILE A 646 -5.85 1.12 23.04
N ALA A 647 -6.60 0.24 22.37
CA ALA A 647 -6.22 -0.32 21.08
C ALA A 647 -6.07 0.74 19.97
N LEU A 648 -7.12 1.56 19.78
CA LEU A 648 -7.13 2.63 18.77
C LEU A 648 -6.01 3.63 19.03
N PHE A 649 -5.83 4.03 20.29
CA PHE A 649 -4.77 4.94 20.66
C PHE A 649 -3.37 4.35 20.41
N SER A 650 -3.17 3.08 20.77
CA SER A 650 -1.91 2.37 20.53
C SER A 650 -1.58 2.21 19.05
N ALA A 651 -2.58 1.95 18.20
CA ALA A 651 -2.42 1.90 16.75
C ALA A 651 -2.00 3.26 16.17
N ILE A 652 -2.65 4.35 16.61
CA ILE A 652 -2.29 5.71 16.15
C ILE A 652 -0.86 6.08 16.58
N VAL A 653 -0.44 5.70 17.79
CA VAL A 653 0.95 5.90 18.23
C VAL A 653 1.91 5.05 17.39
N ALA A 654 1.58 3.79 17.12
CA ALA A 654 2.41 2.92 16.27
C ALA A 654 2.62 3.52 14.87
N HIS A 655 1.56 4.04 14.25
CA HIS A 655 1.62 4.72 12.97
C HIS A 655 2.44 6.01 13.01
N PHE A 656 2.25 6.84 14.04
CA PHE A 656 3.06 8.06 14.21
C PHE A 656 4.56 7.75 14.25
N ILE A 657 4.97 6.66 14.91
CA ILE A 657 6.39 6.25 14.89
C ILE A 657 6.78 5.74 13.51
N GLU A 658 5.98 4.87 12.90
CA GLU A 658 6.31 4.22 11.63
C GLU A 658 6.56 5.22 10.48
N ILE A 659 5.73 6.25 10.33
CA ILE A 659 5.84 7.22 9.22
C ILE A 659 7.10 8.10 9.26
N HIS A 660 7.78 8.18 10.41
CA HIS A 660 9.07 8.90 10.51
C HIS A 660 10.28 8.05 10.09
N PHE A 661 10.07 6.75 9.87
CA PHE A 661 11.09 5.82 9.37
C PHE A 661 10.66 5.11 8.06
N GLY A 662 9.47 5.44 7.56
CA GLY A 662 8.74 4.79 6.47
C GLY A 662 7.99 5.79 5.59
N ILE A 663 6.91 5.36 4.94
CA ILE A 663 6.03 6.22 4.12
C ILE A 663 4.58 5.86 4.44
N ALA A 664 3.76 6.88 4.70
CA ALA A 664 2.32 6.70 4.85
C ALA A 664 1.65 6.36 3.51
N VAL A 665 1.15 5.13 3.40
CA VAL A 665 0.46 4.57 2.23
C VAL A 665 -1.06 4.72 2.28
N ALA A 666 -1.72 4.54 1.13
CA ALA A 666 -3.16 4.66 0.96
C ALA A 666 -3.97 3.95 2.07
N ALA A 667 -3.61 2.70 2.38
CA ALA A 667 -4.26 1.90 3.42
C ALA A 667 -4.08 2.51 4.82
N THR A 668 -2.85 2.87 5.20
CA THR A 668 -2.55 3.45 6.51
C THR A 668 -3.22 4.81 6.72
N ARG A 669 -3.26 5.66 5.68
CA ARG A 669 -3.95 6.95 5.72
C ARG A 669 -5.46 6.77 5.87
N THR A 670 -6.09 5.84 5.14
CA THR A 670 -7.51 5.49 5.33
C THR A 670 -7.77 5.07 6.77
N TYR A 671 -6.95 4.17 7.30
CA TYR A 671 -7.12 3.65 8.66
C TYR A 671 -6.84 4.69 9.74
N PHE A 672 -5.88 5.59 9.53
CA PHE A 672 -5.61 6.71 10.42
C PHE A 672 -6.85 7.59 10.61
N TRP A 673 -7.50 7.99 9.52
CA TRP A 673 -8.70 8.83 9.57
C TRP A 673 -9.92 8.10 10.13
N VAL A 674 -10.09 6.81 9.81
CA VAL A 674 -11.11 5.95 10.43
C VAL A 674 -10.86 5.82 11.94
N TYR A 675 -9.62 5.62 12.37
CA TYR A 675 -9.26 5.46 13.79
C TYR A 675 -9.35 6.77 14.56
N ALA A 676 -9.02 7.90 13.94
CA ALA A 676 -9.26 9.23 14.50
C ALA A 676 -10.76 9.44 14.76
N ALA A 677 -11.63 9.09 13.82
CA ALA A 677 -13.08 9.16 14.00
C ALA A 677 -13.56 8.21 15.11
N LEU A 678 -13.07 6.96 15.13
CA LEU A 678 -13.40 5.99 16.15
C LEU A 678 -12.94 6.39 17.55
N LEU A 679 -11.74 6.96 17.67
CA LEU A 679 -11.21 7.46 18.94
C LEU A 679 -12.15 8.52 19.53
N VAL A 680 -12.62 9.45 18.68
CA VAL A 680 -13.59 10.48 19.08
C VAL A 680 -14.92 9.85 19.46
N VAL A 681 -15.50 9.03 18.60
CA VAL A 681 -16.84 8.48 18.80
C VAL A 681 -16.90 7.57 20.02
N VAL A 682 -15.90 6.71 20.23
CA VAL A 682 -15.81 5.82 21.40
C VAL A 682 -15.43 6.60 22.67
N GLY A 683 -14.55 7.59 22.57
CA GLY A 683 -14.12 8.43 23.70
C GLY A 683 -15.25 9.27 24.28
N LEU A 684 -16.17 9.67 23.42
CA LEU A 684 -17.43 10.31 23.74
C LEU A 684 -18.53 9.31 24.15
N SER A 685 -18.21 8.02 24.25
CA SER A 685 -19.09 6.87 24.54
C SER A 685 -20.34 6.81 23.67
N LEU A 686 -20.14 7.07 22.37
CA LEU A 686 -21.11 7.13 21.28
C LEU A 686 -22.01 8.39 21.32
N TRP A 687 -21.46 9.52 21.81
CA TRP A 687 -22.02 10.89 21.86
C TRP A 687 -23.55 10.96 22.10
N HIS A 688 -23.95 10.26 23.16
CA HIS A 688 -25.08 10.45 24.09
C HIS A 688 -26.55 10.47 23.53
N LEU A 689 -27.25 9.32 23.54
CA LEU A 689 -28.72 9.12 23.33
C LEU A 689 -29.59 9.57 24.54
N PRO A 690 -30.94 9.85 24.47
CA PRO A 690 -31.99 9.31 23.55
C PRO A 690 -33.06 10.33 23.00
N VAL A 691 -34.03 9.96 22.11
CA VAL A 691 -35.52 9.79 22.34
C VAL A 691 -36.23 9.67 20.96
N PRO A 692 -37.28 8.81 20.73
CA PRO A 692 -38.50 8.74 21.55
C PRO A 692 -39.04 7.37 21.98
N GLU A 693 -39.55 7.33 23.21
CA GLU A 693 -40.98 7.08 23.46
C GLU A 693 -41.50 8.22 24.37
N PRO A 694 -42.75 8.70 24.19
CA PRO A 694 -43.89 7.96 24.72
C PRO A 694 -44.93 7.64 23.65
N ASP A 695 -45.47 6.42 23.69
CA ASP A 695 -46.92 6.28 23.54
C ASP A 695 -47.55 7.36 24.43
N ALA A 696 -48.17 8.38 23.84
CA ALA A 696 -48.99 9.30 24.59
C ALA A 696 -50.12 8.48 25.22
N GLU A 697 -49.94 8.10 26.49
CA GLU A 697 -51.06 7.78 27.36
C GLU A 697 -52.06 8.93 27.22
N ALA A 698 -53.24 8.58 26.71
CA ALA A 698 -54.37 9.49 26.65
C ALA A 698 -54.61 10.08 28.05
N PRO A 699 -54.97 11.37 28.16
CA PRO A 699 -55.12 12.03 29.45
C PRO A 699 -56.16 11.28 30.29
N THR A 700 -55.73 10.83 31.47
CA THR A 700 -56.62 10.33 32.51
C THR A 700 -57.56 11.47 32.91
N ARG A 701 -58.80 11.41 32.40
CA ARG A 701 -59.89 12.25 32.90
C ARG A 701 -60.24 11.83 34.34
N PRO A 702 -60.55 12.77 35.24
CA PRO A 702 -60.97 12.42 36.59
C PRO A 702 -62.32 11.73 36.55
N SER A 703 -62.43 10.69 37.37
CA SER A 703 -63.63 9.89 37.55
C SER A 703 -64.74 10.71 38.21
N THR A 704 -65.85 10.92 37.49
CA THR A 704 -67.14 11.24 38.10
C THR A 704 -68.27 10.49 37.41
N GLY A 705 -68.89 9.58 38.16
CA GLY A 705 -70.34 9.57 38.34
C GLY A 705 -71.26 9.08 37.21
N SER A 706 -71.86 7.92 37.51
CA SER A 706 -73.28 7.58 37.27
C SER A 706 -73.69 6.82 35.99
N ALA A 707 -74.03 5.56 36.24
CA ALA A 707 -75.36 4.94 36.07
C ALA A 707 -76.04 4.86 34.68
N ARG A 708 -76.34 3.58 34.35
CA ARG A 708 -77.58 3.02 33.75
C ARG A 708 -77.93 3.34 32.29
N SER A 709 -77.96 2.26 31.48
CA SER A 709 -79.17 1.72 30.78
C SER A 709 -78.75 0.86 29.58
N ARG A 710 -78.80 -0.47 29.67
CA ARG A 710 -79.87 -1.40 29.22
C ARG A 710 -80.17 -1.40 27.70
N ARG A 711 -80.08 -2.64 27.16
CA ARG A 711 -80.78 -3.26 26.00
C ARG A 711 -80.13 -3.25 24.61
N THR A 712 -79.41 -4.36 24.36
CA THR A 712 -79.69 -5.39 23.34
C THR A 712 -80.12 -4.99 21.92
N ARG A 713 -79.26 -5.23 20.92
CA ARG A 713 -79.54 -6.18 19.82
C ARG A 713 -78.32 -6.45 18.90
N ARG A 714 -78.20 -7.74 18.53
CA ARG A 714 -77.58 -8.33 17.32
C ARG A 714 -76.04 -8.45 17.20
N ARG A 715 -75.60 -9.70 17.43
CA ARG A 715 -74.45 -10.39 16.83
C ARG A 715 -74.06 -9.90 15.43
N ARG A 716 -72.83 -9.41 15.26
CA ARG A 716 -71.90 -9.80 14.17
C ARG A 716 -70.47 -9.35 14.50
N LYS A 717 -69.52 -10.29 14.39
CA LYS A 717 -68.06 -10.14 14.25
C LYS A 717 -67.39 -8.88 14.87
N THR A 718 -66.63 -9.08 15.94
CA THR A 718 -65.25 -8.59 16.07
C THR A 718 -64.64 -9.15 17.37
N ARG A 719 -63.86 -10.25 17.26
CA ARG A 719 -62.74 -10.47 18.17
C ARG A 719 -61.73 -9.38 17.82
N ARG A 720 -61.89 -8.18 18.41
CA ARG A 720 -60.90 -7.11 18.31
C ARG A 720 -59.69 -7.57 19.10
N GLY A 721 -58.61 -7.82 18.36
CA GLY A 721 -57.35 -8.24 18.90
C GLY A 721 -56.90 -7.27 19.98
N GLN A 722 -56.37 -7.84 21.05
CA GLN A 722 -55.21 -7.26 21.71
C GLN A 722 -54.27 -6.69 20.63
N PRO A 723 -53.63 -5.53 20.86
CA PRO A 723 -52.53 -5.13 20.00
C PRO A 723 -51.49 -6.24 20.09
N ARG A 724 -51.49 -7.11 19.07
CA ARG A 724 -50.31 -7.91 18.75
C ARG A 724 -49.23 -6.86 18.53
N SER A 725 -48.35 -6.71 19.51
CA SER A 725 -46.98 -6.36 19.18
C SER A 725 -46.62 -7.25 17.99
N ILE A 726 -46.05 -6.67 16.94
CA ILE A 726 -45.48 -7.50 15.88
C ILE A 726 -44.39 -8.30 16.57
N ALA A 727 -44.75 -9.49 17.05
CA ALA A 727 -43.90 -10.63 17.25
C ALA A 727 -43.42 -11.02 15.86
N GLY A 728 -42.60 -10.15 15.27
CA GLY A 728 -41.93 -10.35 14.01
C GLY A 728 -40.93 -11.45 14.28
N ASN A 729 -41.13 -12.56 13.59
CA ASN A 729 -40.32 -13.78 13.58
C ASN A 729 -38.88 -13.50 14.04
N THR A 730 -38.51 -13.95 15.25
CA THR A 730 -37.14 -13.78 15.79
C THR A 730 -36.08 -14.35 14.85
N LEU A 731 -36.47 -15.28 14.00
CA LEU A 731 -35.70 -15.86 12.90
C LEU A 731 -35.37 -14.84 11.80
N TRP A 732 -36.35 -14.04 11.35
CA TRP A 732 -36.18 -13.09 10.24
C TRP A 732 -35.21 -11.96 10.62
N ARG A 733 -35.28 -11.49 11.87
CA ARG A 733 -34.36 -10.47 12.37
C ARG A 733 -32.91 -10.97 12.40
N LYS A 734 -32.69 -12.22 12.81
CA LYS A 734 -31.35 -12.86 12.80
C LYS A 734 -30.76 -12.98 11.39
N VAL A 735 -31.59 -13.31 10.40
CA VAL A 735 -31.18 -13.40 8.98
C VAL A 735 -30.75 -12.03 8.47
N VAL A 736 -31.57 -11.00 8.72
CA VAL A 736 -31.33 -9.63 8.27
C VAL A 736 -30.02 -9.04 8.82
N ASP A 737 -29.70 -9.26 10.09
CA ASP A 737 -28.51 -8.69 10.74
C ASP A 737 -27.17 -9.24 10.19
N LEU A 738 -27.20 -10.40 9.53
CA LEU A 738 -26.04 -11.04 8.90
C LEU A 738 -25.78 -10.56 7.47
N VAL A 739 -26.83 -10.13 6.75
CA VAL A 739 -26.78 -9.77 5.32
C VAL A 739 -25.67 -8.76 5.01
N PRO A 740 -25.51 -7.63 5.74
CA PRO A 740 -24.47 -6.65 5.42
C PRO A 740 -23.05 -7.22 5.43
N LEU A 741 -22.71 -8.03 6.45
CA LEU A 741 -21.38 -8.64 6.57
C LEU A 741 -21.19 -9.76 5.56
N SER A 742 -22.23 -10.53 5.22
CA SER A 742 -22.18 -11.54 4.15
C SER A 742 -21.93 -10.90 2.78
N ILE A 743 -22.52 -9.73 2.49
CA ILE A 743 -22.27 -9.01 1.24
C ILE A 743 -20.81 -8.53 1.19
N LEU A 744 -20.31 -7.92 2.28
CA LEU A 744 -18.91 -7.48 2.37
C LEU A 744 -17.94 -8.66 2.27
N MET A 745 -18.31 -9.83 2.79
CA MET A 745 -17.52 -11.04 2.61
C MET A 745 -17.51 -11.53 1.17
N GLY A 746 -18.65 -11.45 0.47
CA GLY A 746 -18.72 -11.66 -0.98
C GLY A 746 -17.79 -10.71 -1.74
N LEU A 747 -17.75 -9.43 -1.34
CA LEU A 747 -16.84 -8.43 -1.91
C LEU A 747 -15.36 -8.76 -1.65
N ILE A 748 -14.99 -9.25 -0.45
CA ILE A 748 -13.62 -9.68 -0.13
C ILE A 748 -13.18 -10.81 -1.07
N VAL A 749 -14.00 -11.86 -1.20
CA VAL A 749 -13.65 -13.02 -2.04
C VAL A 749 -13.68 -12.66 -3.52
N ALA A 750 -14.59 -11.77 -3.96
CA ALA A 750 -14.59 -11.24 -5.33
C ALA A 750 -13.33 -10.42 -5.62
N THR A 751 -12.87 -9.59 -4.68
CA THR A 751 -11.62 -8.83 -4.80
C THR A 751 -10.42 -9.76 -4.92
N LEU A 752 -10.32 -10.78 -4.07
CA LEU A 752 -9.25 -11.78 -4.19
C LEU A 752 -9.31 -12.54 -5.53
N GLY A 753 -10.51 -12.82 -6.04
CA GLY A 753 -10.69 -13.42 -7.35
C GLY A 753 -10.23 -12.53 -8.50
N PHE A 754 -10.49 -11.22 -8.42
CA PHE A 754 -9.97 -10.22 -9.36
C PHE A 754 -8.45 -10.17 -9.33
N ASP A 755 -7.88 -10.04 -8.14
CA ASP A 755 -6.46 -9.87 -7.88
C ASP A 755 -5.61 -11.07 -8.36
N LEU A 756 -6.13 -12.30 -8.22
CA LEU A 756 -5.33 -13.53 -8.31
C LEU A 756 -5.68 -14.43 -9.53
N ILE A 757 -6.82 -14.24 -10.18
CA ILE A 757 -7.22 -15.04 -11.35
C ILE A 757 -6.99 -14.21 -12.61
N ILE A 758 -5.79 -14.35 -13.18
CA ILE A 758 -5.30 -13.54 -14.32
C ILE A 758 -5.10 -14.39 -15.58
N ALA A 759 -4.89 -13.73 -16.73
CA ALA A 759 -4.78 -14.39 -18.02
C ALA A 759 -3.54 -15.30 -18.08
N GLY A 760 -3.69 -16.51 -18.63
CA GLY A 760 -2.59 -17.46 -18.83
C GLY A 760 -2.00 -18.09 -17.55
N THR A 761 -2.46 -17.70 -16.36
CA THR A 761 -1.98 -18.26 -15.09
C THR A 761 -2.93 -19.36 -14.61
N ASP A 762 -2.40 -20.56 -14.40
CA ASP A 762 -3.14 -21.63 -13.72
C ASP A 762 -3.07 -21.40 -12.19
N PRO A 763 -4.20 -21.10 -11.50
CA PRO A 763 -4.21 -20.91 -10.05
C PRO A 763 -3.81 -22.17 -9.25
N ALA A 764 -3.71 -23.32 -9.91
CA ALA A 764 -3.25 -24.59 -9.35
C ALA A 764 -1.80 -24.96 -9.75
N ALA A 765 -1.08 -24.13 -10.51
CA ALA A 765 0.26 -24.42 -11.03
C ALA A 765 1.28 -24.75 -9.93
N THR A 766 1.19 -24.07 -8.79
CA THR A 766 1.99 -24.30 -7.57
C THR A 766 1.21 -25.07 -6.50
N GLY A 767 0.19 -25.83 -6.90
CA GLY A 767 -0.78 -26.50 -6.04
C GLY A 767 -2.00 -25.63 -5.74
N PHE A 768 -2.92 -26.10 -4.89
CA PHE A 768 -4.18 -25.42 -4.56
C PHE A 768 -4.04 -24.18 -3.63
N SER A 769 -2.88 -23.53 -3.56
CA SER A 769 -2.61 -22.43 -2.62
C SER A 769 -3.62 -21.26 -2.73
N ILE A 770 -3.94 -20.83 -3.96
CA ILE A 770 -4.89 -19.74 -4.23
C ILE A 770 -6.34 -20.17 -3.96
N PRO A 771 -6.84 -21.32 -4.47
CA PRO A 771 -8.13 -21.85 -4.05
C PRO A 771 -8.28 -22.01 -2.53
N TRP A 772 -7.22 -22.44 -1.83
CA TRP A 772 -7.22 -22.54 -0.37
C TRP A 772 -7.21 -21.20 0.32
N LEU A 773 -6.49 -20.20 -0.19
CA LEU A 773 -6.57 -18.82 0.31
C LEU A 773 -8.01 -18.30 0.25
N LEU A 774 -8.69 -18.48 -0.88
CA LEU A 774 -10.10 -18.10 -1.05
C LEU A 774 -11.01 -18.85 -0.07
N ALA A 775 -10.86 -20.18 0.02
CA ALA A 775 -11.66 -21.03 0.89
C ALA A 775 -11.44 -20.74 2.38
N LEU A 776 -10.19 -20.62 2.84
CA LEU A 776 -9.83 -20.31 4.22
C LEU A 776 -10.33 -18.93 4.63
N THR A 777 -10.21 -17.95 3.73
CA THR A 777 -10.75 -16.61 3.94
C THR A 777 -12.26 -16.67 4.10
N TRP A 778 -12.96 -17.33 3.16
CA TRP A 778 -14.41 -17.52 3.19
C TRP A 778 -14.90 -18.26 4.45
N LEU A 779 -14.25 -19.36 4.84
CA LEU A 779 -14.64 -20.14 6.02
C LEU A 779 -14.36 -19.38 7.33
N SER A 780 -13.19 -18.76 7.47
CA SER A 780 -12.79 -18.04 8.69
C SER A 780 -13.63 -16.77 8.88
N GLY A 781 -13.84 -16.00 7.81
CA GLY A 781 -14.72 -14.82 7.83
C GLY A 781 -16.16 -15.20 8.18
N GLY A 782 -16.70 -16.26 7.55
CA GLY A 782 -18.02 -16.80 7.86
C GLY A 782 -18.15 -17.24 9.32
N ALA A 783 -17.16 -17.95 9.86
CA ALA A 783 -17.14 -18.36 11.25
C ALA A 783 -17.19 -17.15 12.20
N ILE A 784 -16.37 -16.13 11.98
CA ILE A 784 -16.35 -14.91 12.81
C ILE A 784 -17.71 -14.20 12.76
N ILE A 785 -18.25 -13.96 11.56
CA ILE A 785 -19.55 -13.30 11.36
C ILE A 785 -20.66 -14.05 12.11
N MET A 786 -20.67 -15.38 11.98
CA MET A 786 -21.68 -16.24 12.59
C MET A 786 -21.57 -16.28 14.12
N PHE A 787 -20.36 -16.40 14.68
CA PHE A 787 -20.17 -16.47 16.14
C PHE A 787 -20.39 -15.12 16.83
N GLU A 788 -19.97 -14.01 16.22
CA GLU A 788 -20.24 -12.68 16.77
C GLU A 788 -21.73 -12.39 16.87
N ARG A 789 -22.51 -12.78 15.85
CA ARG A 789 -23.97 -12.58 15.84
C ARG A 789 -24.72 -13.61 16.65
N GLY A 790 -24.23 -14.85 16.70
CA GLY A 790 -24.76 -15.91 17.57
C GLY A 790 -24.73 -15.52 19.05
N ARG A 791 -23.72 -14.75 19.48
CA ARG A 791 -23.57 -14.22 20.84
C ARG A 791 -24.71 -13.28 21.27
N GLU A 792 -25.29 -12.52 20.33
CA GLU A 792 -26.38 -11.57 20.61
C GLU A 792 -27.77 -12.26 20.63
N ALA A 793 -27.87 -13.47 20.09
CA ALA A 793 -29.13 -14.12 19.72
C ALA A 793 -29.64 -15.19 20.70
N SER A 794 -29.05 -15.27 21.90
CA SER A 794 -29.37 -16.28 22.91
C SER A 794 -30.68 -15.97 23.65
N GLU A 795 -31.78 -16.42 23.05
CA GLU A 795 -32.93 -16.95 23.77
C GLU A 795 -33.80 -17.76 22.77
N ARG A 796 -33.69 -19.11 22.84
CA ARG A 796 -34.72 -20.11 22.48
C ARG A 796 -34.99 -20.62 21.05
N ALA A 797 -34.30 -20.24 19.97
CA ALA A 797 -34.65 -20.75 18.62
C ALA A 797 -33.60 -21.71 17.99
N GLN A 798 -33.84 -23.02 18.07
CA GLN A 798 -32.96 -24.10 17.56
C GLN A 798 -32.80 -24.14 16.02
N GLY A 799 -33.65 -23.44 15.26
CA GLY A 799 -33.58 -23.38 13.78
C GLY A 799 -32.82 -22.19 13.17
N GLY A 800 -32.29 -21.27 13.99
CA GLY A 800 -31.72 -20.00 13.48
C GLY A 800 -30.32 -20.11 12.86
N VAL A 801 -29.47 -21.03 13.33
CA VAL A 801 -28.06 -21.11 12.91
C VAL A 801 -27.92 -21.72 11.50
N LEU A 802 -28.70 -22.75 11.18
CA LEU A 802 -28.71 -23.34 9.83
C LEU A 802 -29.16 -22.32 8.78
N ILE A 803 -30.21 -21.54 9.09
CA ILE A 803 -30.71 -20.51 8.18
C ILE A 803 -29.68 -19.38 8.03
N ALA A 804 -29.02 -18.98 9.11
CA ALA A 804 -27.92 -18.02 9.07
C ALA A 804 -26.75 -18.51 8.19
N LEU A 805 -26.36 -19.79 8.30
CA LEU A 805 -25.34 -20.42 7.46
C LEU A 805 -25.76 -20.44 5.99
N VAL A 806 -26.98 -20.91 5.70
CA VAL A 806 -27.53 -20.94 4.33
C VAL A 806 -27.61 -19.53 3.74
N THR A 807 -28.02 -18.54 4.54
CA THR A 807 -28.07 -17.12 4.13
C THR A 807 -26.67 -16.61 3.79
N TYR A 808 -25.68 -16.87 4.65
CA TYR A 808 -24.29 -16.51 4.41
C TYR A 808 -23.76 -17.11 3.11
N VAL A 809 -23.97 -18.42 2.91
CA VAL A 809 -23.49 -19.15 1.72
C VAL A 809 -24.16 -18.61 0.46
N ILE A 810 -25.49 -18.44 0.45
CA ILE A 810 -26.21 -17.95 -0.74
C ILE A 810 -25.75 -16.54 -1.11
N ILE A 811 -25.67 -15.62 -0.15
CA ILE A 811 -25.33 -14.22 -0.43
C ILE A 811 -23.90 -14.09 -0.94
N THR A 812 -22.95 -14.74 -0.27
CA THR A 812 -21.53 -14.68 -0.67
C THR A 812 -21.32 -15.26 -2.06
N LEU A 813 -21.92 -16.42 -2.36
CA LEU A 813 -21.84 -17.05 -3.68
C LEU A 813 -22.60 -16.30 -4.78
N ALA A 814 -23.73 -15.66 -4.45
CA ALA A 814 -24.49 -14.85 -5.41
C ALA A 814 -23.74 -13.58 -5.85
N ILE A 815 -22.72 -13.15 -5.10
CA ILE A 815 -21.81 -12.06 -5.50
C ILE A 815 -20.61 -12.65 -6.23
N PHE A 816 -19.96 -13.65 -5.64
CA PHE A 816 -18.71 -14.21 -6.14
C PHE A 816 -18.87 -14.90 -7.49
N ILE A 817 -19.85 -15.80 -7.65
CA ILE A 817 -19.97 -16.62 -8.86
C ILE A 817 -20.27 -15.77 -10.10
N PRO A 818 -21.28 -14.86 -10.12
CA PRO A 818 -21.55 -14.06 -11.30
C PRO A 818 -20.39 -13.13 -11.66
N PHE A 819 -19.76 -12.52 -10.65
CA PHE A 819 -18.56 -11.71 -10.86
C PHE A 819 -17.44 -12.52 -11.52
N MET A 820 -17.13 -13.70 -10.97
CA MET A 820 -16.06 -14.54 -11.48
C MET A 820 -16.36 -15.12 -12.85
N LEU A 821 -17.62 -15.43 -13.18
CA LEU A 821 -17.99 -15.89 -14.53
C LEU A 821 -17.69 -14.82 -15.58
N VAL A 822 -18.06 -13.56 -15.30
CA VAL A 822 -17.79 -12.45 -16.23
C VAL A 822 -16.30 -12.13 -16.27
N HIS A 823 -15.65 -12.00 -15.11
CA HIS A 823 -14.22 -11.71 -15.03
C HIS A 823 -13.38 -12.78 -15.74
N TYR A 824 -13.65 -14.06 -15.45
CA TYR A 824 -12.97 -15.17 -16.11
C TYR A 824 -13.24 -15.18 -17.61
N SER A 825 -14.48 -14.92 -18.07
CA SER A 825 -14.77 -14.88 -19.51
C SER A 825 -13.97 -13.82 -20.27
N ILE A 826 -13.65 -12.70 -19.61
CA ILE A 826 -12.82 -11.62 -20.17
C ILE A 826 -11.35 -12.05 -20.20
N VAL A 827 -10.86 -12.55 -19.06
CA VAL A 827 -9.45 -12.83 -18.83
C VAL A 827 -8.97 -14.14 -19.48
N SER A 828 -9.84 -15.14 -19.65
CA SER A 828 -9.55 -16.38 -20.36
C SER A 828 -9.50 -16.20 -21.88
N HIS A 829 -10.03 -15.07 -22.38
CA HIS A 829 -10.01 -14.77 -23.80
C HIS A 829 -8.68 -14.11 -24.17
N GLN A 830 -7.75 -14.88 -24.71
CA GLN A 830 -6.53 -14.38 -25.34
C GLN A 830 -6.71 -14.43 -26.85
N PRO A 831 -7.13 -13.33 -27.50
CA PRO A 831 -7.25 -13.29 -28.95
C PRO A 831 -5.87 -13.49 -29.59
N GLU A 832 -5.85 -14.16 -30.73
CA GLU A 832 -4.63 -14.25 -31.55
C GLU A 832 -4.34 -12.86 -32.13
N VAL A 833 -3.25 -12.24 -31.69
CA VAL A 833 -2.85 -10.90 -32.12
C VAL A 833 -2.23 -11.00 -33.51
N ARG A 834 -2.91 -10.50 -34.55
CA ARG A 834 -2.43 -10.53 -35.94
C ARG A 834 -2.10 -9.14 -36.48
N ASN A 835 -2.76 -8.11 -35.96
CA ASN A 835 -2.54 -6.71 -36.36
C ASN A 835 -2.66 -5.77 -35.15
N ILE A 836 -2.41 -4.47 -35.37
CA ILE A 836 -2.46 -3.43 -34.33
C ILE A 836 -3.87 -3.27 -33.75
N ASP A 837 -4.93 -3.44 -34.54
CA ASP A 837 -6.31 -3.35 -34.05
C ASP A 837 -6.63 -4.46 -33.04
N ASP A 838 -6.09 -5.67 -33.24
CA ASP A 838 -6.22 -6.78 -32.29
C ASP A 838 -5.51 -6.44 -30.96
N VAL A 839 -4.35 -5.79 -31.01
CA VAL A 839 -3.62 -5.31 -29.82
C VAL A 839 -4.46 -4.31 -29.03
N VAL A 840 -5.01 -3.30 -29.71
CA VAL A 840 -5.84 -2.26 -29.08
C VAL A 840 -7.11 -2.88 -28.51
N THR A 841 -7.79 -3.75 -29.27
CA THR A 841 -9.01 -4.43 -28.85
C THR A 841 -8.77 -5.29 -27.60
N TYR A 842 -7.67 -6.05 -27.58
CA TYR A 842 -7.30 -6.85 -26.41
C TYR A 842 -7.04 -5.97 -25.18
N SER A 843 -6.30 -4.88 -25.36
CA SER A 843 -6.03 -3.91 -24.30
C SER A 843 -7.30 -3.25 -23.76
N GLN A 844 -8.26 -2.92 -24.64
CA GLN A 844 -9.58 -2.41 -24.25
C GLN A 844 -10.41 -3.45 -23.48
N LEU A 845 -10.35 -4.73 -23.88
CA LEU A 845 -10.99 -5.82 -23.18
C LEU A 845 -10.44 -5.97 -21.74
N LEU A 846 -9.11 -5.92 -21.57
CA LEU A 846 -8.45 -5.92 -20.26
C LEU A 846 -8.82 -4.67 -19.44
N SER A 847 -8.80 -3.49 -20.07
CA SER A 847 -9.22 -2.22 -19.46
C SER A 847 -10.65 -2.27 -18.92
N ASN A 848 -11.56 -3.01 -19.55
CA ASN A 848 -12.94 -3.15 -19.09
C ASN A 848 -13.11 -4.00 -17.82
N THR A 849 -12.10 -4.80 -17.43
CA THR A 849 -12.13 -5.55 -16.16
C THR A 849 -12.24 -4.62 -14.94
N ILE A 850 -11.62 -3.43 -15.00
CA ILE A 850 -11.70 -2.45 -13.91
C ILE A 850 -13.12 -1.87 -13.78
N LEU A 851 -13.83 -1.66 -14.90
CA LEU A 851 -15.21 -1.18 -14.90
C LEU A 851 -16.13 -2.20 -14.24
N LEU A 852 -15.95 -3.49 -14.58
CA LEU A 852 -16.65 -4.59 -13.93
C LEU A 852 -16.42 -4.58 -12.42
N TYR A 853 -15.16 -4.44 -11.99
CA TYR A 853 -14.83 -4.40 -10.56
C TYR A 853 -15.47 -3.21 -9.84
N TYR A 854 -15.41 -2.00 -10.39
CA TYR A 854 -16.08 -0.82 -9.83
C TYR A 854 -17.60 -1.03 -9.73
N ALA A 855 -18.22 -1.58 -10.78
CA ALA A 855 -19.64 -1.90 -10.76
C ALA A 855 -19.99 -2.87 -9.62
N THR A 856 -19.19 -3.92 -9.42
CA THR A 856 -19.37 -4.86 -8.31
C THR A 856 -19.22 -4.20 -6.94
N VAL A 857 -18.21 -3.35 -6.74
CA VAL A 857 -18.02 -2.58 -5.50
C VAL A 857 -19.25 -1.73 -5.19
N PHE A 858 -19.74 -0.94 -6.16
CA PHE A 858 -20.89 -0.05 -5.94
C PHE A 858 -22.22 -0.79 -5.81
N VAL A 859 -22.41 -1.91 -6.52
CA VAL A 859 -23.54 -2.81 -6.28
C VAL A 859 -23.51 -3.37 -4.87
N CYS A 860 -22.34 -3.82 -4.38
CA CYS A 860 -22.21 -4.30 -3.00
C CYS A 860 -22.52 -3.19 -1.99
N ILE A 861 -22.01 -1.97 -2.18
CA ILE A 861 -22.33 -0.81 -1.34
C ILE A 861 -23.84 -0.55 -1.32
N PHE A 862 -24.49 -0.57 -2.47
CA PHE A 862 -25.94 -0.38 -2.58
C PHE A 862 -26.73 -1.50 -1.87
N LEU A 863 -26.34 -2.76 -2.05
CA LEU A 863 -26.99 -3.91 -1.41
C LEU A 863 -26.79 -3.89 0.11
N VAL A 864 -25.61 -3.51 0.60
CA VAL A 864 -25.35 -3.30 2.04
C VAL A 864 -26.27 -2.20 2.58
N ALA A 865 -26.37 -1.06 1.88
CA ALA A 865 -27.25 0.02 2.28
C ALA A 865 -28.73 -0.43 2.35
N LEU A 866 -29.19 -1.19 1.34
CA LEU A 866 -30.54 -1.75 1.30
C LEU A 866 -30.81 -2.71 2.47
N ALA A 867 -29.85 -3.58 2.78
CA ALA A 867 -29.93 -4.50 3.90
C ALA A 867 -30.05 -3.74 5.24
N LEU A 868 -29.22 -2.72 5.45
CA LEU A 868 -29.19 -1.92 6.68
C LEU A 868 -30.46 -1.09 6.93
N ILE A 869 -31.25 -0.81 5.89
CA ILE A 869 -32.53 -0.09 6.04
C ILE A 869 -33.54 -0.91 6.85
N THR A 870 -33.47 -2.24 6.73
CA THR A 870 -34.42 -3.14 7.40
C THR A 870 -34.22 -3.23 8.92
N GLU A 871 -33.12 -2.69 9.45
CA GLU A 871 -32.82 -2.66 10.90
C GLU A 871 -33.72 -1.70 11.70
N ARG A 872 -34.30 -0.68 11.06
CA ARG A 872 -35.15 0.34 11.71
C ARG A 872 -36.54 0.39 11.10
N ARG A 873 -37.54 0.81 11.88
CA ARG A 873 -38.88 1.12 11.34
C ARG A 873 -38.77 2.32 10.39
N LEU A 874 -39.14 2.10 9.13
CA LEU A 874 -39.15 3.14 8.11
C LEU A 874 -40.16 4.24 8.44
N PRO A 875 -39.81 5.51 8.24
CA PRO A 875 -40.76 6.61 8.30
C PRO A 875 -41.90 6.45 7.29
N ARG A 876 -43.07 7.06 7.57
CA ARG A 876 -44.21 7.03 6.64
C ARG A 876 -43.95 7.85 5.37
N ALA A 877 -43.28 9.00 5.50
CA ALA A 877 -42.95 9.88 4.39
C ALA A 877 -41.77 9.32 3.56
N PHE A 878 -41.94 9.23 2.24
CA PHE A 878 -40.92 8.68 1.34
C PHE A 878 -39.72 9.63 1.18
N GLY A 879 -39.99 10.89 0.84
CA GLY A 879 -39.00 11.93 0.59
C GLY A 879 -39.70 13.07 -0.16
N HIS A 880 -39.09 14.24 -0.18
CA HIS A 880 -39.58 15.35 -0.99
C HIS A 880 -39.15 15.11 -2.44
N TRP A 881 -40.08 15.30 -3.39
CA TRP A 881 -39.79 15.12 -4.83
C TRP A 881 -38.54 15.91 -5.30
N PRO A 882 -38.32 17.18 -4.89
CA PRO A 882 -37.11 17.91 -5.26
C PRO A 882 -35.81 17.20 -4.86
N SER A 883 -35.76 16.60 -3.67
CA SER A 883 -34.56 15.89 -3.20
C SER A 883 -34.32 14.59 -3.96
N MET A 884 -35.37 13.89 -4.40
CA MET A 884 -35.23 12.71 -5.25
C MET A 884 -34.68 13.07 -6.63
N ALA A 885 -35.19 14.14 -7.25
CA ALA A 885 -34.66 14.64 -8.51
C ALA A 885 -33.18 15.06 -8.37
N ILE A 886 -32.85 15.79 -7.30
CA ILE A 886 -31.47 16.21 -6.99
C ILE A 886 -30.57 15.00 -6.74
N LEU A 887 -31.02 13.96 -6.04
CA LEU A 887 -30.23 12.74 -5.85
C LEU A 887 -29.87 12.09 -7.18
N ILE A 888 -30.82 11.95 -8.10
CA ILE A 888 -30.57 11.35 -9.43
C ILE A 888 -29.53 12.18 -10.19
N VAL A 889 -29.68 13.51 -10.22
CA VAL A 889 -28.74 14.42 -10.89
C VAL A 889 -27.36 14.36 -10.26
N LEU A 890 -27.25 14.40 -8.93
CA LEU A 890 -25.97 14.34 -8.22
C LEU A 890 -25.29 12.98 -8.36
N MET A 891 -26.05 11.87 -8.35
CA MET A 891 -25.49 10.53 -8.57
C MET A 891 -25.01 10.34 -10.01
N ALA A 892 -25.75 10.86 -11.00
CA ALA A 892 -25.30 10.87 -12.40
C ALA A 892 -24.03 11.72 -12.56
N SER A 893 -24.01 12.91 -11.95
CA SER A 893 -22.83 13.79 -11.95
C SER A 893 -21.63 13.13 -11.27
N ALA A 894 -21.85 12.45 -10.14
CA ALA A 894 -20.82 11.69 -9.46
C ALA A 894 -20.32 10.50 -10.28
N ALA A 895 -21.19 9.80 -11.00
CA ALA A 895 -20.77 8.74 -11.91
C ALA A 895 -19.88 9.27 -13.04
N VAL A 896 -20.25 10.41 -13.64
CA VAL A 896 -19.40 11.08 -14.65
C VAL A 896 -18.05 11.47 -14.05
N LEU A 897 -18.04 12.08 -12.86
CA LEU A 897 -16.80 12.48 -12.19
C LEU A 897 -15.91 11.27 -11.82
N ILE A 898 -16.52 10.18 -11.35
CA ILE A 898 -15.81 8.93 -11.04
C ILE A 898 -15.18 8.36 -12.30
N LEU A 899 -15.92 8.30 -13.40
CA LEU A 899 -15.41 7.80 -14.66
C LEU A 899 -14.26 8.66 -15.18
N SER A 900 -14.42 9.99 -15.19
CA SER A 900 -13.41 10.89 -15.76
C SER A 900 -12.17 11.09 -14.89
N THR A 901 -12.31 11.19 -13.56
CA THR A 901 -11.19 11.57 -12.67
C THR A 901 -10.54 10.42 -11.93
N ASN A 902 -11.22 9.27 -11.82
CA ASN A 902 -10.74 8.13 -11.05
C ASN A 902 -10.51 6.94 -11.99
N VAL A 903 -11.57 6.43 -12.62
CA VAL A 903 -11.49 5.19 -13.42
C VAL A 903 -10.63 5.36 -14.68
N ASN A 904 -10.77 6.47 -15.42
CA ASN A 904 -10.02 6.69 -16.66
C ASN A 904 -8.51 6.73 -16.43
N ILE A 905 -8.03 7.21 -15.28
CA ILE A 905 -6.60 7.21 -14.95
C ILE A 905 -6.08 5.78 -14.82
N VAL A 906 -6.85 4.89 -14.19
CA VAL A 906 -6.49 3.46 -14.05
C VAL A 906 -6.57 2.75 -15.40
N ARG A 907 -7.61 3.03 -16.19
CA ARG A 907 -7.75 2.49 -17.55
C ARG A 907 -6.58 2.90 -18.46
N ALA A 908 -6.22 4.18 -18.45
CA ALA A 908 -5.06 4.69 -19.17
C ALA A 908 -3.78 3.95 -18.74
N ASP A 909 -3.61 3.69 -17.45
CA ASP A 909 -2.44 2.98 -16.93
C ASP A 909 -2.36 1.51 -17.39
N ILE A 910 -3.52 0.86 -17.57
CA ILE A 910 -3.60 -0.49 -18.14
C ILE A 910 -3.11 -0.48 -19.58
N HIS A 911 -3.59 0.46 -20.40
CA HIS A 911 -3.13 0.61 -21.78
C HIS A 911 -1.64 0.91 -21.85
N TYR A 912 -1.15 1.82 -21.01
CA TYR A 912 0.26 2.14 -20.89
C TYR A 912 1.12 0.91 -20.55
N LYS A 913 0.71 0.10 -19.57
CA LYS A 913 1.44 -1.13 -19.24
C LYS A 913 1.44 -2.14 -20.38
N GLN A 914 0.32 -2.30 -21.09
CA GLN A 914 0.30 -3.14 -22.28
C GLN A 914 1.27 -2.60 -23.35
N GLY A 915 1.33 -1.28 -23.53
CA GLY A 915 2.27 -0.61 -24.44
C GLY A 915 3.72 -0.91 -24.11
N LEU A 916 4.11 -0.88 -22.82
CA LEU A 916 5.46 -1.20 -22.37
C LEU A 916 5.94 -2.60 -22.78
N ASN A 917 5.04 -3.58 -22.86
CA ASN A 917 5.40 -4.94 -23.30
C ASN A 917 5.81 -4.95 -24.79
N TRP A 918 5.17 -4.12 -25.61
CA TRP A 918 5.50 -3.98 -27.03
C TRP A 918 6.69 -3.04 -27.27
N ASP A 919 6.83 -1.97 -26.48
CA ASP A 919 8.03 -1.11 -26.40
C ASP A 919 9.27 -1.98 -26.14
N GLY A 920 9.24 -2.84 -25.12
CA GLY A 920 10.33 -3.76 -24.80
C GLY A 920 10.60 -4.85 -25.85
N ALA A 921 9.66 -5.08 -26.77
CA ALA A 921 9.82 -5.97 -27.92
C ALA A 921 10.16 -5.21 -29.22
N GLU A 922 10.44 -3.90 -29.12
CA GLU A 922 10.75 -2.99 -30.23
C GLU A 922 9.64 -2.90 -31.30
N GLN A 923 8.40 -3.21 -30.91
CA GLN A 923 7.22 -3.11 -31.77
C GLN A 923 6.54 -1.75 -31.59
N TRP A 924 7.17 -0.72 -32.14
CA TRP A 924 6.81 0.69 -31.89
C TRP A 924 5.39 1.04 -32.30
N ASP A 925 4.88 0.55 -33.44
CA ASP A 925 3.51 0.87 -33.90
C ASP A 925 2.44 0.42 -32.90
N ALA A 926 2.58 -0.80 -32.36
CA ALA A 926 1.68 -1.32 -31.35
C ALA A 926 1.81 -0.53 -30.03
N SER A 927 3.03 -0.15 -29.64
CA SER A 927 3.27 0.67 -28.46
C SER A 927 2.63 2.06 -28.57
N ILE A 928 2.82 2.75 -29.71
CA ILE A 928 2.28 4.07 -29.97
C ILE A 928 0.75 4.03 -29.92
N ALA A 929 0.11 3.07 -30.59
CA ALA A 929 -1.34 2.91 -30.58
C ALA A 929 -1.92 2.73 -29.17
N LEU A 930 -1.21 2.01 -28.29
CA LEU A 930 -1.63 1.84 -26.88
C LEU A 930 -1.37 3.08 -26.02
N TYR A 931 -0.31 3.84 -26.31
CA TYR A 931 -0.05 5.11 -25.65
C TYR A 931 -1.05 6.19 -26.08
N GLU A 932 -1.52 6.19 -27.33
CA GLU A 932 -2.63 7.03 -27.78
C GLU A 932 -3.91 6.80 -26.98
N GLU A 933 -4.28 5.53 -26.73
CA GLU A 933 -5.43 5.21 -25.86
C GLU A 933 -5.24 5.75 -24.44
N SER A 934 -4.00 5.70 -23.93
CA SER A 934 -3.65 6.25 -22.60
C SER A 934 -3.81 7.77 -22.57
N MET A 935 -3.32 8.47 -23.60
CA MET A 935 -3.44 9.93 -23.77
C MET A 935 -4.91 10.36 -23.96
N ARG A 936 -5.72 9.61 -24.72
CA ARG A 936 -7.16 9.90 -24.91
C ARG A 936 -7.93 9.80 -23.59
N LEU A 937 -7.62 8.81 -22.75
CA LEU A 937 -8.31 8.59 -21.48
C LEU A 937 -7.86 9.57 -20.38
N ALA A 938 -6.58 9.94 -20.37
CA ALA A 938 -5.99 10.80 -19.35
C ALA A 938 -5.02 11.83 -19.98
N PRO A 939 -5.53 12.79 -20.77
CA PRO A 939 -4.70 13.75 -21.55
C PRO A 939 -3.91 14.73 -20.67
N GLU A 940 -4.10 14.64 -19.36
CA GLU A 940 -3.60 15.56 -18.35
C GLU A 940 -2.48 14.94 -17.51
N GLN A 941 -2.04 13.73 -17.88
CA GLN A 941 -0.91 13.04 -17.28
C GLN A 941 0.28 13.17 -18.23
N ASP A 942 1.25 14.01 -17.86
CA ASP A 942 2.48 14.25 -18.62
C ASP A 942 3.25 12.97 -18.94
N TRP A 943 3.22 12.00 -18.02
CA TRP A 943 3.89 10.70 -18.18
C TRP A 943 3.50 9.93 -19.44
N TYR A 944 2.22 9.91 -19.82
CA TYR A 944 1.79 9.15 -21.00
C TYR A 944 2.27 9.81 -22.30
N HIS A 945 2.28 11.14 -22.34
CA HIS A 945 2.84 11.91 -23.47
C HIS A 945 4.33 11.66 -23.61
N LEU A 946 5.07 11.67 -22.49
CA LEU A 946 6.52 11.42 -22.48
C LEU A 946 6.89 10.07 -23.11
N PHE A 947 6.19 8.99 -22.73
CA PHE A 947 6.45 7.65 -23.27
C PHE A 947 5.93 7.47 -24.70
N ALA A 948 4.78 8.08 -25.04
CA ALA A 948 4.29 8.12 -26.41
C ALA A 948 5.33 8.75 -27.35
N ALA A 949 5.84 9.92 -26.97
CA ALA A 949 6.88 10.60 -27.72
C ALA A 949 8.15 9.76 -27.83
N ARG A 950 8.63 9.15 -26.74
CA ARG A 950 9.80 8.26 -26.79
C ARG A 950 9.62 7.15 -27.82
N ALA A 951 8.47 6.47 -27.84
CA ALA A 951 8.19 5.42 -28.83
C ALA A 951 8.12 5.96 -30.27
N ILE A 952 7.56 7.17 -30.46
CA ILE A 952 7.57 7.87 -31.76
C ILE A 952 9.01 8.16 -32.21
N LEU A 953 9.89 8.60 -31.30
CA LEU A 953 11.30 8.88 -31.62
C LEU A 953 12.08 7.62 -32.00
N GLU A 954 11.90 6.53 -31.26
CA GLU A 954 12.56 5.26 -31.61
C GLU A 954 12.03 4.70 -32.94
N LYS A 955 10.73 4.87 -33.24
CA LYS A 955 10.20 4.55 -34.56
C LYS A 955 10.82 5.41 -35.66
N ALA A 956 10.91 6.73 -35.47
CA ALA A 956 11.52 7.62 -36.44
C ALA A 956 12.99 7.22 -36.72
N ARG A 957 13.69 6.77 -35.68
CA ARG A 957 15.05 6.25 -35.77
C ARG A 957 15.17 5.01 -36.65
N THR A 958 14.23 4.07 -36.58
CA THR A 958 14.27 2.84 -37.40
C THR A 958 13.97 3.10 -38.88
N LEU A 959 13.23 4.17 -39.18
CA LEU A 959 12.92 4.59 -40.56
C LEU A 959 13.99 5.51 -41.18
N ARG A 960 15.06 5.83 -40.45
CA ARG A 960 16.12 6.72 -40.94
C ARG A 960 16.73 6.19 -42.25
N GLY A 961 16.80 7.04 -43.26
CA GLY A 961 17.34 6.71 -44.58
C GLY A 961 16.38 5.94 -45.50
N GLN A 962 15.14 5.68 -45.08
CA GLN A 962 14.09 5.13 -45.95
C GLN A 962 13.31 6.27 -46.60
N GLU A 963 13.23 6.28 -47.93
CA GLU A 963 12.41 7.25 -48.67
C GLU A 963 10.95 6.75 -48.76
N GLY A 964 10.00 7.59 -48.33
CA GLY A 964 8.57 7.31 -48.39
C GLY A 964 7.82 7.67 -47.11
N GLY A 965 6.51 7.39 -47.10
CA GLY A 965 5.62 7.69 -45.98
C GLY A 965 4.73 8.91 -46.21
N VAL A 966 3.71 9.03 -45.37
CA VAL A 966 2.72 10.12 -45.44
C VAL A 966 3.26 11.33 -44.68
N ALA A 967 3.41 12.46 -45.37
CA ALA A 967 3.74 13.73 -44.74
C ALA A 967 2.57 14.18 -43.86
N PHE A 968 2.86 14.60 -42.63
CA PHE A 968 1.87 15.05 -41.67
C PHE A 968 2.49 16.05 -40.70
N GLU A 969 1.89 17.23 -40.59
CA GLU A 969 2.34 18.31 -39.71
C GLU A 969 1.18 18.69 -38.80
N PRO A 970 1.05 18.07 -37.61
CA PRO A 970 -0.01 18.43 -36.67
C PRO A 970 0.29 19.77 -36.01
N ASP A 971 -0.70 20.67 -35.98
CA ASP A 971 -0.62 21.88 -35.16
C ASP A 971 -0.84 21.58 -33.68
N THR A 972 -1.66 20.55 -33.39
CA THR A 972 -2.02 20.16 -32.03
C THR A 972 -1.90 18.66 -31.81
N MET A 973 -1.73 18.26 -30.55
CA MET A 973 -1.81 16.85 -30.15
C MET A 973 -3.13 16.20 -30.58
N GLU A 974 -4.24 16.95 -30.62
CA GLU A 974 -5.53 16.42 -31.03
C GLU A 974 -5.55 16.03 -32.52
N ASP A 975 -4.79 16.74 -33.36
CA ASP A 975 -4.69 16.40 -34.78
C ASP A 975 -3.96 15.07 -34.97
N PHE A 976 -2.90 14.82 -34.19
CA PHE A 976 -2.23 13.51 -34.14
C PHE A 976 -3.17 12.41 -33.64
N LEU A 977 -3.88 12.64 -32.53
CA LEU A 977 -4.79 11.64 -31.94
C LEU A 977 -6.00 11.29 -32.81
N ARG A 978 -6.29 12.04 -33.89
CA ARG A 978 -7.35 11.71 -34.85
C ARG A 978 -6.94 10.66 -35.87
N LEU A 979 -5.64 10.44 -36.07
CA LEU A 979 -5.14 9.43 -36.99
C LEU A 979 -5.50 8.03 -36.50
N ALA A 980 -5.82 7.14 -37.44
CA ALA A 980 -5.93 5.73 -37.17
C ALA A 980 -4.54 5.12 -36.93
N PRO A 981 -4.41 4.03 -36.15
CA PRO A 981 -3.12 3.40 -35.90
C PRO A 981 -2.34 3.03 -37.17
N GLN A 982 -3.05 2.66 -38.25
CA GLN A 982 -2.42 2.36 -39.54
C GLN A 982 -1.91 3.62 -40.26
N GLU A 983 -2.56 4.77 -40.07
CA GLU A 983 -2.12 6.05 -40.62
C GLU A 983 -0.86 6.53 -39.89
N VAL A 984 -0.82 6.38 -38.56
CA VAL A 984 0.37 6.61 -37.74
C VAL A 984 1.50 5.66 -38.12
N ALA A 985 1.16 4.39 -38.42
CA ALA A 985 2.10 3.40 -38.92
C ALA A 985 2.78 3.87 -40.23
N ALA A 986 2.04 4.56 -41.10
CA ALA A 986 2.47 4.99 -42.43
C ALA A 986 3.12 6.38 -42.50
N LEU A 987 3.25 7.09 -41.36
CA LEU A 987 3.87 8.43 -41.34
C LEU A 987 5.33 8.40 -41.80
N SER A 988 5.73 9.46 -42.50
CA SER A 988 7.15 9.71 -42.81
C SER A 988 7.93 10.05 -41.53
N THR A 989 9.25 9.96 -41.61
CA THR A 989 10.17 10.33 -40.51
C THR A 989 9.90 11.76 -40.01
N ASP A 990 9.73 12.74 -40.90
CA ASP A 990 9.36 14.11 -40.50
C ASP A 990 7.96 14.18 -39.89
N GLY A 991 7.00 13.41 -40.40
CA GLY A 991 5.67 13.33 -39.80
C GLY A 991 5.70 12.80 -38.36
N LEU A 992 6.54 11.81 -38.10
CA LEU A 992 6.78 11.28 -36.75
C LEU A 992 7.44 12.32 -35.85
N PHE A 993 8.48 13.02 -36.31
CA PHE A 993 9.12 14.06 -35.49
C PHE A 993 8.18 15.24 -35.18
N ASN A 994 7.41 15.72 -36.15
CA ASN A 994 6.39 16.75 -35.93
C ASN A 994 5.33 16.28 -34.91
N SER A 995 4.92 15.01 -34.99
CA SER A 995 3.98 14.42 -34.04
C SER A 995 4.59 14.27 -32.64
N GLY A 996 5.84 13.82 -32.55
CA GLY A 996 6.61 13.75 -31.30
C GLY A 996 6.77 15.12 -30.64
N LEU A 997 6.97 16.17 -31.43
CA LEU A 997 7.11 17.55 -30.95
C LEU A 997 5.84 18.05 -30.27
N VAL A 998 4.66 17.92 -30.91
CA VAL A 998 3.40 18.36 -30.28
C VAL A 998 3.07 17.55 -29.03
N VAL A 999 3.43 16.27 -28.98
CA VAL A 999 3.24 15.40 -27.81
C VAL A 999 4.20 15.78 -26.67
N LEU A 1000 5.48 16.00 -26.94
CA LEU A 1000 6.45 16.42 -25.91
C LEU A 1000 6.18 17.82 -25.37
N ASN A 1001 5.79 18.76 -26.24
CA ASN A 1001 5.40 20.10 -25.79
C ASN A 1001 4.18 20.02 -24.87
N ARG A 1002 3.21 19.15 -25.18
CA ARG A 1002 2.09 18.91 -24.26
C ARG A 1002 2.56 18.36 -22.91
N ALA A 1003 3.53 17.45 -22.89
CA ALA A 1003 4.12 16.93 -21.65
C ALA A 1003 4.79 18.06 -20.84
N LYS A 1004 5.59 18.91 -21.49
CA LYS A 1004 6.26 20.08 -20.89
C LYS A 1004 5.24 21.08 -20.33
N ASP A 1005 4.18 21.41 -21.07
CA ASP A 1005 3.12 22.33 -20.63
C ASP A 1005 2.39 21.85 -19.37
N LEU A 1006 2.20 20.54 -19.24
CA LEU A 1006 1.54 19.95 -18.08
C LEU A 1006 2.40 20.02 -16.81
N ASN A 1007 3.72 19.99 -16.97
CA ASN A 1007 4.66 19.92 -15.85
C ASN A 1007 6.04 20.48 -16.23
N LEU A 1008 6.13 21.80 -16.31
CA LEU A 1008 7.32 22.53 -16.78
C LEU A 1008 8.61 22.18 -16.01
N LEU A 1009 8.48 21.88 -14.72
CA LEU A 1009 9.63 21.60 -13.84
C LEU A 1009 10.14 20.15 -13.94
N ASN A 1010 9.48 19.28 -14.72
CA ASN A 1010 9.98 17.94 -14.95
C ASN A 1010 11.10 17.97 -15.99
N THR A 1011 12.33 17.75 -15.52
CA THR A 1011 13.55 17.74 -16.32
C THR A 1011 13.50 16.78 -17.50
N ASP A 1012 12.79 15.65 -17.37
CA ASP A 1012 12.72 14.66 -18.44
C ASP A 1012 12.07 15.23 -19.71
N HIS A 1013 11.16 16.19 -19.59
CA HIS A 1013 10.48 16.78 -20.75
C HIS A 1013 11.46 17.59 -21.60
N SER A 1014 12.23 18.48 -20.98
CA SER A 1014 13.28 19.25 -21.67
C SER A 1014 14.38 18.33 -22.20
N ALA A 1015 14.84 17.35 -21.41
CA ALA A 1015 15.86 16.40 -21.87
C ALA A 1015 15.40 15.62 -23.11
N ASN A 1016 14.15 15.15 -23.15
CA ASN A 1016 13.63 14.41 -24.31
C ASN A 1016 13.38 15.31 -25.53
N LEU A 1017 13.01 16.59 -25.35
CA LEU A 1017 13.00 17.56 -26.45
C LEU A 1017 14.41 17.75 -27.03
N GLY A 1018 15.43 17.86 -26.17
CA GLY A 1018 16.84 17.89 -26.59
C GLY A 1018 17.25 16.64 -27.38
N ARG A 1019 16.87 15.44 -26.91
CA ARG A 1019 17.12 14.18 -27.63
C ARG A 1019 16.42 14.14 -28.99
N MET A 1020 15.17 14.58 -29.05
CA MET A 1020 14.39 14.62 -30.29
C MET A 1020 15.03 15.54 -31.32
N TYR A 1021 15.31 16.81 -30.96
CA TYR A 1021 15.89 17.76 -31.91
C TYR A 1021 17.26 17.32 -32.41
N ARG A 1022 18.08 16.68 -31.56
CA ARG A 1022 19.31 16.01 -31.98
C ARG A 1022 19.05 14.94 -33.04
N MET A 1023 18.14 14.01 -32.76
CA MET A 1023 17.81 12.92 -33.70
C MET A 1023 17.23 13.45 -35.01
N TRP A 1024 16.46 14.53 -34.94
CA TRP A 1024 15.84 15.16 -36.09
C TRP A 1024 16.85 15.95 -36.94
N ALA A 1025 17.84 16.59 -36.31
CA ALA A 1025 18.96 17.23 -36.99
C ALA A 1025 19.78 16.19 -37.76
N GLU A 1026 20.09 15.07 -37.11
CA GLU A 1026 20.79 13.93 -37.73
C GLU A 1026 20.07 13.33 -38.95
N ALA A 1027 18.75 13.45 -39.00
CA ALA A 1027 17.93 12.97 -40.12
C ALA A 1027 17.75 14.02 -41.23
N SER A 1028 18.06 15.29 -40.98
CA SER A 1028 17.90 16.36 -41.97
C SER A 1028 19.01 16.31 -43.02
N ALA A 1029 18.63 16.51 -44.29
CA ALA A 1029 19.56 16.65 -45.40
C ALA A 1029 19.89 18.13 -45.68
N ASP A 1030 19.12 19.08 -45.13
CA ASP A 1030 19.29 20.51 -45.35
C ASP A 1030 20.24 21.11 -44.30
N PRO A 1031 21.39 21.72 -44.69
CA PRO A 1031 22.33 22.32 -43.76
C PRO A 1031 21.75 23.42 -42.86
N GLU A 1032 20.80 24.23 -43.34
CA GLU A 1032 20.23 25.34 -42.55
C GLU A 1032 19.32 24.80 -41.44
N ASP A 1033 18.41 23.90 -41.80
CA ASP A 1033 17.51 23.22 -40.87
C ASP A 1033 18.27 22.32 -39.89
N LEU A 1034 19.34 21.65 -40.33
CA LEU A 1034 20.25 20.91 -39.47
C LEU A 1034 20.85 21.82 -38.37
N GLN A 1035 21.39 22.98 -38.76
CA GLN A 1035 21.98 23.94 -37.81
C GLN A 1035 20.93 24.46 -36.81
N GLN A 1036 19.74 24.83 -37.28
CA GLN A 1036 18.66 25.30 -36.44
C GLN A 1036 18.22 24.23 -35.42
N ARG A 1037 18.09 22.97 -35.83
CA ARG A 1037 17.70 21.87 -34.94
C ARG A 1037 18.78 21.58 -33.89
N TRP A 1038 20.06 21.72 -34.23
CA TRP A 1038 21.14 21.60 -33.25
C TRP A 1038 21.08 22.68 -32.17
N GLU A 1039 20.82 23.92 -32.56
CA GLU A 1039 20.66 25.04 -31.61
C GLU A 1039 19.46 24.81 -30.68
N GLN A 1040 18.35 24.29 -31.21
CA GLN A 1040 17.20 23.89 -30.40
C GLN A 1040 17.57 22.77 -29.41
N ALA A 1041 18.28 21.72 -29.87
CA ALA A 1041 18.71 20.64 -28.98
C ALA A 1041 19.57 21.16 -27.82
N VAL A 1042 20.53 22.05 -28.10
CA VAL A 1042 21.36 22.71 -27.08
C VAL A 1042 20.53 23.52 -26.10
N SER A 1043 19.59 24.33 -26.57
CA SER A 1043 18.71 25.13 -25.71
C SER A 1043 17.89 24.27 -24.75
N TYR A 1044 17.36 23.13 -25.20
CA TYR A 1044 16.62 22.22 -24.32
C TYR A 1044 17.50 21.47 -23.30
N TYR A 1045 18.77 21.19 -23.62
CA TYR A 1045 19.71 20.67 -22.63
C TYR A 1045 20.14 21.74 -21.62
N GLU A 1046 20.21 23.01 -22.01
CA GLU A 1046 20.39 24.14 -21.09
C GLU A 1046 19.20 24.24 -20.11
N ASP A 1047 17.96 24.14 -20.61
CA ASP A 1047 16.76 24.04 -19.77
C ASP A 1047 16.86 22.85 -18.79
N ALA A 1048 17.20 21.67 -19.30
CA ALA A 1048 17.26 20.45 -18.49
C ALA A 1048 18.33 20.53 -17.38
N THR A 1049 19.50 21.06 -17.70
CA THR A 1049 20.59 21.26 -16.72
C THR A 1049 20.31 22.42 -15.77
N THR A 1050 19.49 23.40 -16.14
CA THR A 1050 18.99 24.43 -15.21
C THR A 1050 18.06 23.85 -14.15
N LEU A 1051 17.20 22.90 -14.54
CA LEU A 1051 16.29 22.18 -13.63
C LEU A 1051 17.01 21.12 -12.78
N SER A 1052 17.99 20.42 -13.36
CA SER A 1052 18.79 19.37 -12.70
C SER A 1052 20.30 19.58 -12.87
N PRO A 1053 20.89 20.61 -12.24
CA PRO A 1053 22.31 20.96 -12.39
C PRO A 1053 23.29 19.91 -11.85
N HIS A 1054 22.82 18.97 -11.03
CA HIS A 1054 23.65 17.90 -10.46
C HIS A 1054 23.51 16.56 -11.20
N ASN A 1055 22.88 16.54 -12.38
CA ASN A 1055 22.71 15.34 -13.18
C ASN A 1055 23.79 15.22 -14.26
N ALA A 1056 24.82 14.41 -13.99
CA ALA A 1056 25.93 14.16 -14.91
C ALA A 1056 25.50 13.60 -16.28
N VAL A 1057 24.38 12.85 -16.34
CA VAL A 1057 23.87 12.28 -17.60
C VAL A 1057 23.48 13.38 -18.58
N LEU A 1058 22.86 14.46 -18.12
CA LEU A 1058 22.42 15.56 -18.98
C LEU A 1058 23.60 16.30 -19.61
N PHE A 1059 24.70 16.47 -18.87
CA PHE A 1059 25.92 17.07 -19.41
C PHE A 1059 26.59 16.17 -20.47
N ASN A 1060 26.57 14.85 -20.28
CA ASN A 1060 27.02 13.91 -21.31
C ASN A 1060 26.15 13.99 -22.57
N GLU A 1061 24.82 14.05 -22.43
CA GLU A 1061 23.93 14.15 -23.58
C GLU A 1061 24.06 15.50 -24.31
N TRP A 1062 24.30 16.58 -23.57
CA TRP A 1062 24.61 17.89 -24.15
C TRP A 1062 25.95 17.87 -24.88
N GLY A 1063 27.02 17.37 -24.25
CA GLY A 1063 28.33 17.24 -24.88
C GLY A 1063 28.29 16.40 -26.16
N LEU A 1064 27.44 15.37 -26.19
CA LEU A 1064 27.24 14.54 -27.38
C LEU A 1064 26.68 15.32 -28.56
N VAL A 1065 25.84 16.32 -28.33
CA VAL A 1065 25.37 17.24 -29.40
C VAL A 1065 26.55 17.99 -30.01
N TYR A 1066 27.40 18.59 -29.18
CA TYR A 1066 28.58 19.31 -29.67
C TYR A 1066 29.56 18.39 -30.40
N PHE A 1067 29.78 17.18 -29.87
CA PHE A 1067 30.64 16.17 -30.49
C PHE A 1067 30.16 15.82 -31.91
N ILE A 1068 28.85 15.60 -32.11
CA ILE A 1068 28.29 15.25 -33.42
C ILE A 1068 28.44 16.40 -34.43
N VAL A 1069 28.35 17.65 -33.99
CA VAL A 1069 28.53 18.85 -34.83
C VAL A 1069 30.02 19.17 -35.07
N GLY A 1070 30.94 18.41 -34.48
CA GLY A 1070 32.39 18.61 -34.63
C GLY A 1070 32.99 19.70 -33.74
N LYS A 1071 32.23 20.17 -32.73
CA LYS A 1071 32.65 21.13 -31.71
C LYS A 1071 33.24 20.39 -30.51
N TYR A 1072 34.40 19.76 -30.72
CA TYR A 1072 34.96 18.81 -29.75
C TYR A 1072 35.40 19.47 -28.45
N GLU A 1073 35.92 20.70 -28.51
CA GLU A 1073 36.33 21.47 -27.34
C GLU A 1073 35.15 21.81 -26.43
N GLU A 1074 34.02 22.28 -27.00
CA GLU A 1074 32.79 22.51 -26.24
C GLU A 1074 32.21 21.20 -25.68
N ALA A 1075 32.34 20.09 -26.41
CA ALA A 1075 31.95 18.77 -25.91
C ALA A 1075 32.78 18.36 -24.68
N ILE A 1076 34.10 18.55 -24.74
CA ILE A 1076 35.02 18.30 -23.64
C ILE A 1076 34.65 19.15 -22.42
N GLU A 1077 34.30 20.43 -22.59
CA GLU A 1077 33.86 21.28 -21.48
C GLU A 1077 32.64 20.68 -20.75
N LYS A 1078 31.63 20.21 -21.50
CA LYS A 1078 30.43 19.58 -20.91
C LYS A 1078 30.76 18.24 -20.26
N TYR A 1079 31.62 17.43 -20.85
CA TYR A 1079 32.06 16.19 -20.21
C TYR A 1079 32.89 16.43 -18.95
N GLN A 1080 33.69 17.50 -18.89
CA GLN A 1080 34.40 17.90 -17.67
C GLN A 1080 33.43 18.35 -16.58
N GLN A 1081 32.34 19.05 -16.92
CA GLN A 1081 31.26 19.38 -15.97
C GLN A 1081 30.59 18.10 -15.44
N SER A 1082 30.35 17.10 -16.30
CA SER A 1082 29.87 15.78 -15.88
C SER A 1082 30.83 15.08 -14.91
N LEU A 1083 32.14 15.08 -15.19
CA LEU A 1083 33.15 14.51 -14.28
C LEU A 1083 33.25 15.24 -12.93
N ALA A 1084 33.03 16.56 -12.91
CA ALA A 1084 33.02 17.34 -11.68
C ALA A 1084 31.86 16.92 -10.74
N LEU A 1085 30.77 16.39 -11.30
CA LEU A 1085 29.62 15.87 -10.56
C LEU A 1085 29.79 14.39 -10.18
N ASP A 1086 30.24 13.55 -11.11
CA ASP A 1086 30.44 12.12 -10.90
C ASP A 1086 31.72 11.64 -11.59
N ALA A 1087 32.83 11.66 -10.85
CA ALA A 1087 34.13 11.16 -11.31
C ALA A 1087 34.20 9.63 -11.45
N GLN A 1088 33.15 8.89 -11.05
CA GLN A 1088 33.02 7.44 -11.24
C GLN A 1088 32.09 7.07 -12.40
N PHE A 1089 31.62 8.05 -13.19
CA PHE A 1089 30.80 7.78 -14.35
C PHE A 1089 31.66 7.37 -15.56
N ALA A 1090 31.91 6.07 -15.70
CA ALA A 1090 32.76 5.50 -16.76
C ALA A 1090 32.39 6.01 -18.17
N GLN A 1091 31.09 6.18 -18.46
CA GLN A 1091 30.61 6.69 -19.74
C GLN A 1091 31.19 8.07 -20.09
N THR A 1092 31.40 8.95 -19.10
CA THR A 1092 31.95 10.29 -19.32
C THR A 1092 33.40 10.21 -19.81
N TYR A 1093 34.21 9.32 -19.24
CA TYR A 1093 35.59 9.12 -19.72
C TYR A 1093 35.64 8.51 -21.12
N ILE A 1094 34.71 7.62 -21.48
CA ILE A 1094 34.60 7.11 -22.85
C ILE A 1094 34.34 8.27 -23.82
N LEU A 1095 33.39 9.15 -23.49
CA LEU A 1095 33.04 10.29 -24.34
C LEU A 1095 34.17 11.32 -24.45
N LEU A 1096 34.91 11.56 -23.36
CA LEU A 1096 36.13 12.38 -23.38
C LEU A 1096 37.22 11.76 -24.27
N ALA A 1097 37.47 10.46 -24.12
CA ALA A 1097 38.47 9.77 -24.92
C ALA A 1097 38.14 9.82 -26.41
N ASP A 1098 36.86 9.62 -26.76
CA ASP A 1098 36.38 9.74 -28.13
C ASP A 1098 36.59 11.18 -28.65
N ALA A 1099 36.32 12.22 -27.85
CA ALA A 1099 36.54 13.63 -28.20
C ALA A 1099 38.02 13.97 -28.41
N TYR A 1100 38.90 13.58 -27.48
CA TYR A 1100 40.36 13.78 -27.62
C TYR A 1100 40.92 13.04 -28.85
N THR A 1101 40.42 11.84 -29.14
CA THR A 1101 40.81 11.09 -30.35
C THR A 1101 40.49 11.88 -31.61
N MET A 1102 39.34 12.55 -31.67
CA MET A 1102 38.96 13.39 -32.82
C MET A 1102 39.81 14.66 -32.95
N LEU A 1103 40.35 15.18 -31.84
CA LEU A 1103 41.30 16.31 -31.84
C LEU A 1103 42.76 15.88 -32.15
N GLY A 1104 43.06 14.57 -32.10
CA GLY A 1104 44.41 14.03 -32.28
C GLY A 1104 45.23 13.98 -30.98
N ASP A 1105 44.62 14.28 -29.84
CA ASP A 1105 45.22 14.29 -28.50
C ASP A 1105 45.27 12.86 -27.94
N THR A 1106 46.14 12.03 -28.55
CA THR A 1106 46.21 10.59 -28.28
C THR A 1106 46.65 10.23 -26.85
N GLU A 1107 47.40 11.10 -26.17
CA GLU A 1107 47.83 10.86 -24.78
C GLU A 1107 46.65 11.00 -23.81
N GLU A 1108 45.91 12.09 -23.91
CA GLU A 1108 44.71 12.37 -23.12
C GLU A 1108 43.60 11.35 -23.37
N ALA A 1109 43.44 10.92 -24.64
CA ALA A 1109 42.51 9.84 -24.99
C ALA A 1109 42.88 8.51 -24.30
N ALA A 1110 44.17 8.15 -24.31
CA ALA A 1110 44.65 6.95 -23.63
C ALA A 1110 44.47 7.04 -22.12
N GLU A 1111 44.78 8.18 -21.50
CA GLU A 1111 44.55 8.40 -20.06
C GLU A 1111 43.08 8.24 -19.68
N ALA A 1112 42.17 8.82 -20.47
CA ALA A 1112 40.73 8.71 -20.24
C ALA A 1112 40.26 7.24 -20.34
N TYR A 1113 40.69 6.49 -21.36
CA TYR A 1113 40.38 5.05 -21.46
C TYR A 1113 40.98 4.23 -20.31
N GLN A 1114 42.16 4.58 -19.80
CA GLN A 1114 42.71 3.94 -18.60
C GLN A 1114 41.85 4.21 -17.35
N GLN A 1115 41.27 5.40 -17.21
CA GLN A 1115 40.32 5.66 -16.12
C GLN A 1115 39.06 4.80 -16.24
N VAL A 1116 38.54 4.58 -17.46
CA VAL A 1116 37.44 3.63 -17.68
C VAL A 1116 37.83 2.25 -17.17
N LEU A 1117 39.03 1.75 -17.47
CA LEU A 1117 39.48 0.43 -16.99
C LEU A 1117 39.69 0.37 -15.48
N LYS A 1118 39.95 1.49 -14.79
CA LYS A 1118 39.99 1.54 -13.32
C LYS A 1118 38.59 1.39 -12.71
N ILE A 1119 37.56 1.95 -13.36
CA ILE A 1119 36.17 1.95 -12.87
C ILE A 1119 35.44 0.66 -13.30
N THR A 1120 35.59 0.30 -14.57
CA THR A 1120 34.98 -0.87 -15.23
C THR A 1120 36.06 -1.73 -15.91
N PRO A 1121 36.77 -2.60 -15.16
CA PRO A 1121 37.91 -3.38 -15.68
C PRO A 1121 37.56 -4.45 -16.73
N ARG A 1122 36.28 -4.60 -17.07
CA ARG A 1122 35.79 -5.60 -18.04
C ARG A 1122 35.18 -4.96 -19.29
N ASP A 1123 35.28 -3.64 -19.44
CA ASP A 1123 34.85 -2.97 -20.66
C ASP A 1123 35.84 -3.28 -21.79
N VAL A 1124 35.33 -3.74 -22.93
CA VAL A 1124 36.14 -4.17 -24.08
C VAL A 1124 36.63 -2.96 -24.88
N LYS A 1125 35.82 -1.91 -25.01
CA LYS A 1125 36.13 -0.76 -25.88
C LYS A 1125 37.46 -0.08 -25.47
N PRO A 1126 37.73 0.23 -24.19
CA PRO A 1126 38.99 0.85 -23.79
C PRO A 1126 40.22 -0.03 -24.08
N HIS A 1127 40.13 -1.35 -23.93
CA HIS A 1127 41.23 -2.27 -24.24
C HIS A 1127 41.59 -2.24 -25.74
N ILE A 1128 40.58 -2.22 -26.63
CA ILE A 1128 40.81 -2.14 -28.08
C ILE A 1128 41.49 -0.82 -28.44
N GLN A 1129 40.99 0.31 -27.90
CA GLN A 1129 41.52 1.64 -28.22
C GLN A 1129 42.93 1.85 -27.67
N LEU A 1130 43.21 1.41 -26.44
CA LEU A 1130 44.56 1.43 -25.88
C LEU A 1130 45.53 0.57 -26.68
N CYS A 1131 45.12 -0.61 -27.13
CA CYS A 1131 45.92 -1.43 -28.03
C CYS A 1131 46.29 -0.66 -29.31
N THR A 1132 45.32 0.03 -29.93
CA THR A 1132 45.57 0.85 -31.13
C THR A 1132 46.54 2.00 -30.84
N PHE A 1133 46.33 2.78 -29.77
CA PHE A 1133 47.19 3.92 -29.44
C PHE A 1133 48.61 3.51 -29.05
N LEU A 1134 48.77 2.46 -28.25
CA LEU A 1134 50.08 1.94 -27.88
C LEU A 1134 50.85 1.40 -29.09
N ALA A 1135 50.15 0.74 -30.02
CA ALA A 1135 50.76 0.29 -31.27
C ALA A 1135 51.24 1.46 -32.13
N GLN A 1136 50.45 2.54 -32.24
CA GLN A 1136 50.85 3.76 -32.94
C GLN A 1136 52.06 4.46 -32.29
N GLN A 1137 52.20 4.36 -30.97
CA GLN A 1137 53.37 4.85 -30.22
C GLN A 1137 54.59 3.91 -30.31
N GLY A 1138 54.48 2.76 -30.98
CA GLY A 1138 55.54 1.76 -31.10
C GLY A 1138 55.73 0.87 -29.86
N LYS A 1139 54.84 0.93 -28.86
CA LYS A 1139 54.83 0.08 -27.66
C LYS A 1139 54.06 -1.21 -27.94
N LEU A 1140 54.59 -2.01 -28.88
CA LEU A 1140 53.87 -3.13 -29.47
C LEU A 1140 53.55 -4.25 -28.46
N GLU A 1141 54.44 -4.56 -27.51
CA GLU A 1141 54.18 -5.58 -26.49
C GLU A 1141 53.08 -5.20 -25.50
N GLU A 1142 53.00 -3.94 -25.08
CA GLU A 1142 51.91 -3.45 -24.22
C GLU A 1142 50.58 -3.45 -24.98
N ALA A 1143 50.62 -3.12 -26.28
CA ALA A 1143 49.45 -3.20 -27.15
C ALA A 1143 48.91 -4.64 -27.27
N VAL A 1144 49.79 -5.64 -27.40
CA VAL A 1144 49.42 -7.06 -27.39
C VAL A 1144 48.64 -7.42 -26.14
N GLU A 1145 49.09 -7.02 -24.95
CA GLU A 1145 48.41 -7.33 -23.68
C GLU A 1145 46.97 -6.80 -23.67
N HIS A 1146 46.77 -5.55 -24.09
CA HIS A 1146 45.43 -4.95 -24.16
C HIS A 1146 44.54 -5.64 -25.21
N CYS A 1147 45.07 -5.97 -26.39
CA CYS A 1147 44.33 -6.68 -27.43
C CYS A 1147 43.94 -8.11 -26.99
N GLN A 1148 44.85 -8.86 -26.36
CA GLN A 1148 44.57 -10.17 -25.79
C GLN A 1148 43.47 -10.08 -24.72
N ARG A 1149 43.54 -9.07 -23.84
CA ARG A 1149 42.52 -8.88 -22.82
C ARG A 1149 41.14 -8.54 -23.41
N ALA A 1150 41.09 -7.77 -24.50
CA ALA A 1150 39.86 -7.53 -25.24
C ALA A 1150 39.27 -8.83 -25.81
N ILE A 1151 40.10 -9.72 -26.36
CA ILE A 1151 39.70 -11.03 -26.89
C ILE A 1151 39.22 -11.96 -25.76
N GLU A 1152 39.91 -11.99 -24.61
CA GLU A 1152 39.46 -12.76 -23.45
C GLU A 1152 38.06 -12.35 -22.97
N LEU A 1153 37.74 -11.05 -23.05
CA LEU A 1153 36.44 -10.51 -22.68
C LEU A 1153 35.39 -10.68 -23.79
N ALA A 1154 35.79 -10.60 -25.06
CA ALA A 1154 34.94 -10.77 -26.24
C ALA A 1154 35.66 -11.58 -27.33
N PRO A 1155 35.57 -12.92 -27.29
CA PRO A 1155 36.37 -13.82 -28.15
C PRO A 1155 36.11 -13.73 -29.65
N ASN A 1156 35.02 -13.07 -30.06
CA ASN A 1156 34.65 -12.90 -31.48
C ASN A 1156 34.76 -11.43 -31.91
N ASN A 1157 35.54 -10.61 -31.20
CA ASN A 1157 35.69 -9.20 -31.53
C ASN A 1157 36.66 -9.01 -32.71
N TYR A 1158 36.11 -8.77 -33.90
CA TYR A 1158 36.89 -8.58 -35.13
C TYR A 1158 38.01 -7.53 -35.01
N GLN A 1159 37.73 -6.37 -34.40
CA GLN A 1159 38.69 -5.27 -34.25
C GLN A 1159 39.91 -5.69 -33.42
N ALA A 1160 39.69 -6.46 -32.35
CA ALA A 1160 40.76 -6.94 -31.48
C ALA A 1160 41.67 -7.95 -32.20
N HIS A 1161 41.10 -8.96 -32.88
CA HIS A 1161 41.86 -9.93 -33.68
C HIS A 1161 42.62 -9.27 -34.83
N ARG A 1162 41.96 -8.33 -35.53
CA ARG A 1162 42.58 -7.52 -36.58
C ARG A 1162 43.82 -6.79 -36.08
N ASN A 1163 43.68 -6.04 -34.98
CA ASN A 1163 44.78 -5.26 -34.43
C ASN A 1163 45.91 -6.16 -33.95
N LEU A 1164 45.59 -7.29 -33.31
CA LEU A 1164 46.59 -8.24 -32.82
C LEU A 1164 47.38 -8.92 -33.95
N ALA A 1165 46.72 -9.31 -35.06
CA ALA A 1165 47.39 -9.88 -36.23
C ALA A 1165 48.40 -8.90 -36.86
N ILE A 1166 48.03 -7.62 -36.95
CA ILE A 1166 48.91 -6.56 -37.47
C ILE A 1166 50.10 -6.33 -36.52
N ILE A 1167 49.84 -6.24 -35.21
CA ILE A 1167 50.89 -6.01 -34.20
C ILE A 1167 51.86 -7.19 -34.15
N TYR A 1168 51.40 -8.45 -34.23
CA TYR A 1168 52.27 -9.62 -34.26
C TYR A 1168 53.15 -9.67 -35.51
N ARG A 1169 52.62 -9.28 -36.68
CA ARG A 1169 53.44 -9.11 -37.89
C ARG A 1169 54.55 -8.09 -37.63
N ASP A 1170 54.21 -6.96 -37.03
CA ASP A 1170 55.17 -5.86 -36.77
C ASP A 1170 56.22 -6.26 -35.71
N LEU A 1171 55.87 -7.16 -34.79
CA LEU A 1171 56.79 -7.84 -33.86
C LEU A 1171 57.56 -9.03 -34.45
N VAL A 1172 57.34 -9.34 -35.74
CA VAL A 1172 57.93 -10.50 -36.44
C VAL A 1172 57.56 -11.85 -35.80
N ARG A 1173 56.41 -11.92 -35.12
CA ARG A 1173 55.83 -13.15 -34.56
C ARG A 1173 54.84 -13.76 -35.56
N ILE A 1174 55.38 -14.23 -36.68
CA ILE A 1174 54.60 -14.56 -37.88
C ILE A 1174 53.59 -15.69 -37.65
N GLU A 1175 53.91 -16.71 -36.85
CA GLU A 1175 52.97 -17.81 -36.52
C GLU A 1175 51.74 -17.31 -35.74
N GLU A 1176 51.94 -16.45 -34.74
CA GLU A 1176 50.85 -15.85 -33.96
C GLU A 1176 50.04 -14.87 -34.84
N ALA A 1177 50.72 -14.08 -35.69
CA ALA A 1177 50.07 -13.19 -36.64
C ALA A 1177 49.15 -13.94 -37.61
N LEU A 1178 49.60 -15.11 -38.12
CA LEU A 1178 48.83 -15.95 -39.04
C LEU A 1178 47.59 -16.54 -38.36
N GLN A 1179 47.70 -17.01 -37.11
CA GLN A 1179 46.57 -17.52 -36.34
C GLN A 1179 45.49 -16.46 -36.15
N GLU A 1180 45.88 -15.27 -35.69
CA GLU A 1180 44.94 -14.17 -35.46
C GLU A 1180 44.36 -13.63 -36.78
N ALA A 1181 45.15 -13.60 -37.87
CA ALA A 1181 44.67 -13.19 -39.19
C ALA A 1181 43.61 -14.16 -39.77
N LEU A 1182 43.77 -15.47 -39.55
CA LEU A 1182 42.77 -16.47 -39.97
C LEU A 1182 41.43 -16.25 -39.24
N ILE A 1183 41.48 -15.97 -37.93
CA ILE A 1183 40.28 -15.67 -37.13
C ILE A 1183 39.67 -14.33 -37.58
N ALA A 1184 40.49 -13.29 -37.76
CA ALA A 1184 40.03 -11.99 -38.24
C ALA A 1184 39.34 -12.11 -39.61
N ARG A 1185 39.89 -12.92 -40.52
CA ARG A 1185 39.28 -13.22 -41.83
C ARG A 1185 37.92 -13.91 -41.70
N GLU A 1186 37.76 -14.85 -40.78
CA GLU A 1186 36.48 -15.53 -40.54
C GLU A 1186 35.41 -14.55 -40.04
N LEU A 1187 35.82 -13.62 -39.17
CA LEU A 1187 34.96 -12.58 -38.60
C LEU A 1187 34.74 -11.36 -39.51
N ALA A 1188 35.58 -11.19 -40.54
CA ALA A 1188 35.55 -10.04 -41.45
C ALA A 1188 34.31 -10.02 -42.36
N SER A 1189 33.95 -8.81 -42.83
CA SER A 1189 32.95 -8.65 -43.88
C SER A 1189 33.43 -9.23 -45.22
N GLN A 1190 32.50 -9.51 -46.14
CA GLN A 1190 32.85 -10.07 -47.46
C GLN A 1190 33.77 -9.16 -48.28
N GLU A 1191 33.74 -7.85 -48.05
CA GLU A 1191 34.59 -6.86 -48.72
C GLU A 1191 36.02 -6.86 -48.19
N GLU A 1192 36.20 -7.17 -46.90
CA GLU A 1192 37.50 -7.18 -46.23
C GLU A 1192 38.25 -8.51 -46.39
N LYS A 1193 37.53 -9.61 -46.67
CA LYS A 1193 38.12 -10.95 -46.83
C LYS A 1193 39.24 -11.03 -47.86
N PRO A 1194 39.13 -10.42 -49.06
CA PRO A 1194 40.24 -10.42 -50.03
C PRO A 1194 41.51 -9.72 -49.52
N ALA A 1195 41.36 -8.67 -48.71
CA ALA A 1195 42.50 -7.99 -48.09
C ALA A 1195 43.18 -8.89 -47.04
N TRP A 1196 42.39 -9.66 -46.29
CA TRP A 1196 42.90 -10.66 -45.36
C TRP A 1196 43.55 -11.86 -46.06
N ASP A 1197 42.97 -12.34 -47.16
CA ASP A 1197 43.59 -13.38 -48.00
C ASP A 1197 44.99 -12.95 -48.45
N SER A 1198 45.11 -11.73 -48.98
CA SER A 1198 46.41 -11.18 -49.39
C SER A 1198 47.38 -10.95 -48.21
N PHE A 1199 46.87 -10.56 -47.04
CA PHE A 1199 47.69 -10.38 -45.84
C PHE A 1199 48.22 -11.73 -45.33
N ILE A 1200 47.37 -12.76 -45.32
CA ILE A 1200 47.70 -14.13 -44.94
C ILE A 1200 48.74 -14.73 -45.91
N ASP A 1201 48.53 -14.62 -47.22
CA ASP A 1201 49.48 -15.08 -48.24
C ASP A 1201 50.88 -14.47 -48.02
N GLY A 1202 50.93 -13.17 -47.69
CA GLY A 1202 52.18 -12.48 -47.37
C GLY A 1202 52.86 -12.97 -46.08
N LEU A 1203 52.09 -13.35 -45.05
CA LEU A 1203 52.64 -13.95 -43.83
C LEU A 1203 53.14 -15.39 -44.07
N GLU A 1204 52.43 -16.16 -44.91
CA GLU A 1204 52.83 -17.52 -45.30
C GLU A 1204 54.12 -17.53 -46.14
N GLU A 1205 54.34 -16.51 -46.98
CA GLU A 1205 55.61 -16.32 -47.69
C GLU A 1205 56.77 -15.98 -46.74
N LEU A 1206 56.52 -15.22 -45.67
CA LEU A 1206 57.53 -14.89 -44.65
C LEU A 1206 57.88 -16.06 -43.72
N THR A 1207 57.05 -17.10 -43.67
CA THR A 1207 57.29 -18.33 -42.89
C THR A 1207 57.99 -19.44 -43.68
N ARG A 1208 58.06 -19.33 -45.02
CA ARG A 1208 58.80 -20.23 -45.91
C ARG A 1208 60.24 -19.76 -46.11
#